data_AF-A0AAE0E7F8-F1
#
_entry.id   AF-A0AAE0E7F8-F1
#
_cell.length_a   1.000
_cell.length_b   1.000
_cell.length_c   1.000
_cell.angle_alpha   90.00
_cell.angle_beta   90.00
_cell.angle_gamma   90.00
#
_symmetry.space_group_name_H-M   'P 1'
#
loop_
_entity.id
_entity.type
_entity.pdbx_description
1 polymer ?
#
loop_
_entity_poly.entity_id
_entity_poly.type
_entity_poly.pdbx_seq_one_letter_code
_entity_poly.pdbx_strand_id
1 'polypeptide(L)'
;MQLPLHASLKSKPKPTTVFSSYQKIPYQTISHPTLPLPSPGKTHLPSSSSSSQWFSLLRQAISSSNLPLGKSIHTRILTSSEYPDRFLINNLITMYARCGSLLYARRVFDKMPDRDLISWNSILAAYAHSGEYDVENVKEGFCLFRLLRESVVLTSRLTLRPVLKLTLASGFVWASEAVHGYAVKIGLDWDVFFSGSLVNIYSKFGKIREARVLFDGMPERDVVLWNVMLQAYVEMGFEAETFYLFSNFQRSGLRPDDVSVRCVLSGISDVGSEVGKKHKEQVQAYAIKLFLYDDISNVVLSNKMLTEYLQVGDNCGVVECFANMTRSNVEYDSVTLAVVLTAVAGINNLKSGEQIHSMALKSGFNSAVSVGNSLISMYSKMGYIWFAKKVFSGMKELDLISWNSMISSCSHSGLEMESVNLFVDLLFHGLRPDHFTLASVLKACSSLTEGLYLSKQIHAHVTKAGIAADCFVSTALLDNYSRSGKLAEAECLFENKEEFDLATWNAMMSGYISSNDSHKALKLITLMHMSGERSDEKTLATAVKACGCLSGLEQGKQIHAHVIKSGFDSDLYVSSGILDMYVKCGDMKDAHLVFNDISEPDDVAWTTMICGCVENGDEERALSIYHRMRLSGVQPDEYTFPILVKASSCLTALEQGRQIPCKSDKIRLCFRPFCWDFAY
;
A
#
# COMPACT_ATOMS: atom_id res chain seq x y z
N MET A 1 22.88 -0.94 53.77
CA MET A 1 24.34 -1.04 53.56
C MET A 1 24.83 0.37 53.21
N GLN A 2 25.84 0.87 53.93
CA GLN A 2 26.31 2.25 53.90
C GLN A 2 26.95 2.65 52.55
N LEU A 3 26.78 3.95 52.24
CA LEU A 3 27.46 4.86 51.29
C LEU A 3 28.90 4.49 50.83
N PRO A 4 29.37 4.93 49.63
CA PRO A 4 29.74 6.35 49.47
C PRO A 4 29.43 7.03 48.12
N LEU A 5 28.92 8.26 48.27
CA LEU A 5 29.10 9.39 47.37
C LEU A 5 30.59 9.80 47.33
N HIS A 6 31.21 9.84 46.15
CA HIS A 6 32.22 10.85 45.83
C HIS A 6 32.47 11.02 44.32
N ALA A 7 32.26 12.27 43.89
CA ALA A 7 32.99 13.04 42.87
C ALA A 7 33.07 12.59 41.39
N SER A 8 32.48 13.42 40.52
CA SER A 8 33.13 13.92 39.30
C SER A 8 32.35 15.11 38.72
N LEU A 9 32.69 16.31 39.18
CA LEU A 9 32.36 17.57 38.51
C LEU A 9 33.21 17.64 37.23
N LYS A 10 32.66 17.20 36.10
CA LYS A 10 33.18 17.56 34.77
C LYS A 10 32.38 18.74 34.24
N SER A 11 33.09 19.83 34.02
CA SER A 11 32.66 21.06 33.37
C SER A 11 31.95 20.76 32.04
N LYS A 12 30.68 21.15 31.93
CA LYS A 12 30.00 21.24 30.65
C LYS A 12 30.56 22.43 29.85
N PRO A 13 30.85 22.28 28.55
CA PRO A 13 31.25 23.41 27.72
C PRO A 13 30.08 24.38 27.57
N LYS A 14 30.38 25.68 27.67
CA LYS A 14 29.42 26.75 27.35
C LYS A 14 28.92 26.57 25.91
N PRO A 15 27.60 26.65 25.63
CA PRO A 15 27.14 26.72 24.26
C PRO A 15 27.65 28.04 23.66
N THR A 16 28.48 27.88 22.65
CA THR A 16 28.98 28.95 21.78
C THR A 16 27.80 29.70 21.17
N THR A 17 27.85 31.02 21.34
CA THR A 17 27.07 32.01 20.61
C THR A 17 27.28 31.83 19.10
N VAL A 18 26.34 31.17 18.44
CA VAL A 18 26.14 31.27 16.99
C VAL A 18 24.63 31.31 16.77
N PHE A 19 24.12 32.50 16.48
CA PHE A 19 22.86 32.87 15.80
C PHE A 19 22.46 34.29 16.23
N SER A 20 23.40 35.23 16.06
CA SER A 20 23.13 36.67 16.04
C SER A 20 23.08 37.13 14.59
N SER A 21 22.04 36.76 13.85
CA SER A 21 21.76 37.33 12.53
C SER A 21 20.36 36.98 12.04
N TYR A 22 19.35 37.52 12.71
CA TYR A 22 18.11 37.87 12.03
C TYR A 22 17.88 39.37 12.20
N GLN A 23 18.22 40.09 11.14
CA GLN A 23 17.96 41.50 10.97
C GLN A 23 16.49 41.81 11.23
N LYS A 24 16.23 42.88 11.98
CA LYS A 24 14.96 43.60 11.92
C LYS A 24 14.67 43.91 10.46
N ILE A 25 13.63 43.30 9.89
CA ILE A 25 13.10 43.72 8.59
C ILE A 25 12.52 45.13 8.79
N PRO A 26 13.02 46.16 8.09
CA PRO A 26 12.51 47.51 8.23
C PRO A 26 11.12 47.62 7.61
N TYR A 27 10.27 48.45 8.24
CA TYR A 27 8.99 48.87 7.71
C TYR A 27 9.17 49.47 6.31
N GLN A 28 8.71 48.76 5.28
CA GLN A 28 8.44 49.34 3.97
C GLN A 28 6.95 49.67 3.89
N THR A 29 6.65 50.97 3.89
CA THR A 29 5.41 51.53 3.36
C THR A 29 5.30 51.18 1.89
N ILE A 30 4.51 50.15 1.57
CA ILE A 30 4.11 49.85 0.20
C ILE A 30 2.74 50.50 -0.02
N SER A 31 2.73 51.50 -0.90
CA SER A 31 1.55 52.10 -1.50
C SER A 31 0.72 51.04 -2.26
N HIS A 32 -0.58 51.04 -2.03
CA HIS A 32 -1.54 50.13 -2.68
C HIS A 32 -1.59 50.35 -4.20
N PRO A 33 -1.58 49.29 -5.03
CA PRO A 33 -2.30 49.31 -6.30
C PRO A 33 -3.78 49.02 -6.00
N THR A 34 -4.63 50.02 -6.24
CA THR A 34 -6.08 49.90 -6.24
C THR A 34 -6.52 48.94 -7.35
N LEU A 35 -7.00 47.75 -6.97
CA LEU A 35 -7.83 46.91 -7.84
C LEU A 35 -9.31 47.23 -7.57
N PRO A 36 -10.16 47.36 -8.61
CA PRO A 36 -11.55 47.73 -8.44
C PRO A 36 -12.36 46.56 -7.85
N LEU A 37 -13.09 46.86 -6.78
CA LEU A 37 -14.08 45.96 -6.18
C LEU A 37 -15.29 45.79 -7.14
N PRO A 38 -15.86 44.58 -7.29
CA PRO A 38 -17.16 44.43 -7.92
C PRO A 38 -18.24 45.05 -7.03
N SER A 39 -19.16 45.76 -7.67
CA SER A 39 -20.27 46.50 -7.05
C SER A 39 -21.08 45.65 -6.06
N PRO A 40 -21.48 46.21 -4.89
CA PRO A 40 -22.27 45.49 -3.90
C PRO A 40 -23.71 45.31 -4.41
N GLY A 41 -24.07 44.07 -4.73
CA GLY A 41 -25.46 43.66 -4.80
C GLY A 41 -26.15 43.91 -3.45
N LYS A 42 -27.25 44.66 -3.48
CA LYS A 42 -28.02 45.06 -2.31
C LYS A 42 -28.59 43.84 -1.58
N THR A 43 -28.07 43.54 -0.40
CA THR A 43 -28.83 42.85 0.65
C THR A 43 -28.97 43.80 1.83
N HIS A 44 -30.19 44.30 2.02
CA HIS A 44 -30.59 45.13 3.15
C HIS A 44 -30.38 44.34 4.46
N LEU A 45 -29.63 44.88 5.43
CA LEU A 45 -29.66 44.44 6.81
C LEU A 45 -29.50 45.65 7.78
N PRO A 46 -30.28 45.72 8.87
CA PRO A 46 -30.61 46.98 9.58
C PRO A 46 -29.52 47.47 10.55
N SER A 47 -29.66 48.72 10.97
CA SER A 47 -28.65 49.61 11.57
C SER A 47 -28.60 49.65 13.10
N SER A 48 -28.77 48.53 13.80
CA SER A 48 -28.52 48.47 15.25
C SER A 48 -28.32 47.03 15.69
N SER A 49 -27.09 46.58 15.89
CA SER A 49 -26.81 45.15 16.10
C SER A 49 -26.10 44.89 17.43
N SER A 50 -26.84 44.30 18.35
CA SER A 50 -26.35 43.67 19.57
C SER A 50 -25.28 42.61 19.27
N SER A 51 -24.36 42.35 20.21
CA SER A 51 -23.30 41.33 20.14
C SER A 51 -23.79 39.95 19.62
N SER A 52 -25.05 39.61 19.89
CA SER A 52 -25.73 38.40 19.40
C SER A 52 -25.94 38.34 17.87
N GLN A 53 -26.18 39.47 17.21
CA GLN A 53 -26.38 39.52 15.76
C GLN A 53 -25.04 39.31 15.03
N TRP A 54 -23.97 39.96 15.49
CA TRP A 54 -22.63 39.73 14.94
C TRP A 54 -22.18 38.28 15.12
N PHE A 55 -22.46 37.67 16.27
CA PHE A 55 -22.17 36.26 16.51
C PHE A 55 -22.86 35.32 15.51
N SER A 56 -24.13 35.60 15.15
CA SER A 56 -24.87 34.80 14.15
C SER A 56 -24.25 34.90 12.74
N LEU A 57 -23.85 36.10 12.33
CA LEU A 57 -23.21 36.34 11.04
C LEU A 57 -21.81 35.70 10.96
N LEU A 58 -21.05 35.74 12.06
CA LEU A 58 -19.76 35.06 12.14
C LEU A 58 -19.91 33.53 12.06
N ARG A 59 -20.94 32.94 12.69
CA ARG A 59 -21.24 31.50 12.54
C ARG A 59 -21.61 31.12 11.10
N GLN A 60 -22.36 31.97 10.40
CA GLN A 60 -22.70 31.75 9.00
C GLN A 60 -21.46 31.79 8.09
N ALA A 61 -20.52 32.69 8.35
CA ALA A 61 -19.25 32.72 7.64
C ALA A 61 -18.40 31.46 7.91
N ILE A 62 -18.41 30.97 9.17
CA ILE A 62 -17.73 29.73 9.55
C ILE A 62 -18.35 28.51 8.87
N SER A 63 -19.68 28.37 8.86
CA SER A 63 -20.35 27.20 8.28
C SER A 63 -20.20 27.09 6.77
N SER A 64 -19.98 28.23 6.10
CA SER A 64 -19.77 28.31 4.65
C SER A 64 -18.29 28.39 4.26
N SER A 65 -17.36 28.35 5.23
CA SER A 65 -15.92 28.57 5.03
C SER A 65 -15.58 29.78 4.15
N ASN A 66 -16.41 30.84 4.21
CA ASN A 66 -16.35 31.96 3.27
C ASN A 66 -15.49 33.11 3.84
N LEU A 67 -14.21 33.12 3.47
CA LEU A 67 -13.25 34.15 3.91
C LEU A 67 -13.61 35.58 3.46
N PRO A 68 -14.04 35.84 2.20
CA PRO A 68 -14.50 37.17 1.79
C PRO A 68 -15.66 37.72 2.64
N LEU A 69 -16.66 36.88 2.93
CA LEU A 69 -17.77 37.25 3.81
C LEU A 69 -17.27 37.59 5.22
N GLY A 70 -16.40 36.74 5.79
CA GLY A 70 -15.77 36.99 7.08
C GLY A 70 -15.00 38.31 7.15
N LYS A 71 -14.24 38.65 6.10
CA LYS A 71 -13.54 39.95 5.98
C LYS A 71 -14.52 41.13 5.93
N SER A 72 -15.61 41.01 5.18
CA SER A 72 -16.63 42.07 5.08
C SER A 72 -17.36 42.31 6.42
N ILE A 73 -17.59 41.25 7.20
CA ILE A 73 -18.17 41.34 8.54
C ILE A 73 -17.18 42.04 9.49
N HIS A 74 -15.90 41.64 9.46
CA HIS A 74 -14.87 42.27 10.29
C HIS A 74 -14.67 43.77 9.96
N THR A 75 -14.64 44.15 8.69
CA THR A 75 -14.55 45.58 8.31
C THR A 75 -15.76 46.36 8.81
N ARG A 76 -16.96 45.77 8.75
CA ARG A 76 -18.19 46.42 9.22
C ARG A 76 -18.22 46.59 10.74
N ILE A 77 -17.70 45.60 11.49
CA ILE A 77 -17.52 45.70 12.94
C ILE A 77 -16.55 46.85 13.28
N LEU A 78 -15.43 46.99 12.55
CA LEU A 78 -14.49 48.09 12.78
C LEU A 78 -15.04 49.47 12.41
N THR A 79 -16.01 49.55 11.48
CA THR A 79 -16.71 50.80 11.14
C THR A 79 -17.89 51.13 12.05
N SER A 80 -18.30 50.19 12.92
CA SER A 80 -19.29 50.48 13.95
C SER A 80 -18.62 51.30 15.07
N SER A 81 -19.29 52.33 15.58
CA SER A 81 -18.72 53.37 16.45
C SER A 81 -18.30 52.90 17.86
N GLU A 82 -18.33 51.59 18.12
CA GLU A 82 -18.01 50.97 19.40
C GLU A 82 -16.80 50.05 19.26
N TYR A 83 -15.87 50.12 20.21
CA TYR A 83 -14.75 49.17 20.25
C TYR A 83 -15.32 47.77 20.50
N PRO A 84 -15.01 46.77 19.67
CA PRO A 84 -15.59 45.44 19.80
C PRO A 84 -15.23 44.84 21.17
N ASP A 85 -16.22 44.28 21.85
CA ASP A 85 -16.01 43.59 23.12
C ASP A 85 -15.07 42.38 22.94
N ARG A 86 -14.45 41.92 24.05
CA ARG A 86 -13.50 40.79 24.01
C ARG A 86 -14.14 39.52 23.43
N PHE A 87 -15.44 39.34 23.65
CA PHE A 87 -16.20 38.21 23.13
C PHE A 87 -16.26 38.22 21.60
N LEU A 88 -16.56 39.36 20.98
CA LEU A 88 -16.63 39.52 19.53
C LEU A 88 -15.25 39.36 18.88
N ILE A 89 -14.19 39.88 19.51
CA ILE A 89 -12.81 39.70 19.03
C ILE A 89 -12.39 38.22 19.08
N ASN A 90 -12.71 37.48 20.14
CA ASN A 90 -12.43 36.05 20.24
C ASN A 90 -13.17 35.23 19.17
N ASN A 91 -14.40 35.63 18.83
CA ASN A 91 -15.16 35.02 17.73
C ASN A 91 -14.58 35.36 16.35
N LEU A 92 -14.02 36.57 16.16
CA LEU A 92 -13.31 36.94 14.94
C LEU A 92 -12.04 36.10 14.74
N ILE A 93 -11.25 35.86 15.80
CA ILE A 93 -10.08 34.97 15.75
C ILE A 93 -10.51 33.56 15.29
N THR A 94 -11.57 33.02 15.89
CA THR A 94 -12.11 31.70 15.56
C THR A 94 -12.64 31.63 14.12
N MET A 95 -13.32 32.69 13.65
CA MET A 95 -13.83 32.79 12.29
C MET A 95 -12.69 32.79 11.27
N TYR A 96 -11.69 33.66 11.45
CA TYR A 96 -10.55 33.73 10.54
C TYR A 96 -9.76 32.42 10.50
N ALA A 97 -9.58 31.77 11.65
CA ALA A 97 -8.94 30.46 11.73
C ALA A 97 -9.70 29.40 10.93
N ARG A 98 -11.02 29.30 11.09
CA ARG A 98 -11.85 28.30 10.39
C ARG A 98 -12.04 28.58 8.90
N CYS A 99 -11.98 29.84 8.49
CA CYS A 99 -11.96 30.22 7.08
C CYS A 99 -10.56 30.14 6.43
N GLY A 100 -9.59 29.49 7.08
CA GLY A 100 -8.26 29.21 6.51
C GLY A 100 -7.27 30.39 6.52
N SER A 101 -7.52 31.44 7.30
CA SER A 101 -6.69 32.65 7.32
C SER A 101 -6.04 32.94 8.67
N LEU A 102 -4.99 32.18 9.00
CA LEU A 102 -4.23 32.32 10.26
C LEU A 102 -3.55 33.69 10.39
N LEU A 103 -3.05 34.25 9.30
CA LEU A 103 -2.40 35.56 9.30
C LEU A 103 -3.33 36.67 9.81
N TYR A 104 -4.60 36.65 9.40
CA TYR A 104 -5.59 37.62 9.87
C TYR A 104 -6.03 37.33 11.30
N ALA A 105 -6.20 36.05 11.68
CA ALA A 105 -6.47 35.68 13.06
C ALA A 105 -5.36 36.19 14.01
N ARG A 106 -4.09 36.03 13.61
CA ARG A 106 -2.94 36.52 14.38
C ARG A 106 -2.91 38.05 14.48
N ARG A 107 -3.17 38.77 13.40
CA ARG A 107 -3.26 40.24 13.41
C ARG A 107 -4.36 40.76 14.33
N VAL A 108 -5.51 40.07 14.40
CA VAL A 108 -6.59 40.41 15.33
C VAL A 108 -6.14 40.20 16.77
N PHE A 109 -5.50 39.06 17.06
CA PHE A 109 -4.97 38.74 18.37
C PHE A 109 -3.87 39.71 18.87
N ASP A 110 -2.95 40.10 17.99
CA ASP A 110 -1.85 41.01 18.33
C ASP A 110 -2.36 42.41 18.70
N LYS A 111 -3.45 42.86 18.08
CA LYS A 111 -4.09 44.17 18.34
C LYS A 111 -4.96 44.21 19.59
N MET A 112 -5.15 43.09 20.29
CA MET A 112 -5.94 43.05 21.53
C MET A 112 -5.18 43.74 22.68
N PRO A 113 -5.80 44.73 23.37
CA PRO A 113 -5.17 45.44 24.48
C PRO A 113 -5.08 44.56 25.74
N ASP A 114 -6.15 43.83 26.07
CA ASP A 114 -6.22 42.88 27.18
C ASP A 114 -6.55 41.48 26.66
N ARG A 115 -5.62 40.54 26.84
CA ARG A 115 -5.78 39.14 26.42
C ARG A 115 -6.17 38.28 27.61
N ASP A 116 -7.31 37.62 27.52
CA ASP A 116 -7.78 36.63 28.49
C ASP A 116 -7.44 35.20 28.05
N LEU A 117 -7.69 34.23 28.93
CA LEU A 117 -7.42 32.82 28.64
C LEU A 117 -8.17 32.31 27.39
N ILE A 118 -9.36 32.87 27.10
CA ILE A 118 -10.16 32.49 25.93
C ILE A 118 -9.49 32.96 24.63
N SER A 119 -8.96 34.18 24.60
CA SER A 119 -8.23 34.72 23.46
C SER A 119 -6.97 33.89 23.16
N TRP A 120 -6.22 33.52 24.19
CA TRP A 120 -5.04 32.65 24.08
C TRP A 120 -5.39 31.24 23.61
N ASN A 121 -6.45 30.63 24.15
CA ASN A 121 -6.89 29.31 23.73
C ASN A 121 -7.40 29.33 22.28
N SER A 122 -8.07 30.40 21.86
CA SER A 122 -8.61 30.55 20.49
C SER A 122 -7.49 30.62 19.46
N ILE A 123 -6.43 31.40 19.72
CA ILE A 123 -5.28 31.49 18.81
C ILE A 123 -4.44 30.21 18.82
N LEU A 124 -4.20 29.61 19.99
CA LEU A 124 -3.47 28.33 20.08
C LEU A 124 -4.23 27.22 19.36
N ALA A 125 -5.56 27.16 19.48
CA ALA A 125 -6.39 26.19 18.76
C ALA A 125 -6.34 26.42 17.24
N ALA A 126 -6.28 27.67 16.78
CA ALA A 126 -6.12 28.00 15.37
C ALA A 126 -4.82 27.42 14.80
N TYR A 127 -3.69 27.70 15.45
CA TYR A 127 -2.38 27.19 15.04
C TYR A 127 -2.26 25.67 15.19
N ALA A 128 -2.91 25.08 16.19
CA ALA A 128 -2.95 23.63 16.37
C ALA A 128 -3.71 22.90 15.25
N HIS A 129 -4.77 23.50 14.69
CA HIS A 129 -5.50 22.92 13.56
C HIS A 129 -4.73 23.06 12.24
N SER A 130 -3.97 24.15 12.06
CA SER A 130 -3.16 24.35 10.85
C SER A 130 -1.82 23.65 10.87
N GLY A 131 -1.33 23.30 12.07
CA GLY A 131 -0.04 22.64 12.27
C GLY A 131 0.05 21.23 11.67
N GLU A 132 -1.07 20.62 11.26
CA GLU A 132 -1.08 19.35 10.52
C GLU A 132 -0.47 19.48 9.10
N TYR A 133 -0.42 20.71 8.55
CA TYR A 133 -0.01 20.95 7.16
C TYR A 133 1.29 21.77 7.03
N ASP A 134 1.71 22.48 8.08
CA ASP A 134 2.83 23.43 8.01
C ASP A 134 3.62 23.51 9.33
N VAL A 135 4.91 23.17 9.25
CA VAL A 135 5.86 23.12 10.38
C VAL A 135 6.15 24.52 10.96
N GLU A 136 6.08 25.58 10.17
CA GLU A 136 6.31 26.95 10.67
C GLU A 136 5.17 27.41 11.59
N ASN A 137 3.93 26.99 11.30
CA ASN A 137 2.78 27.25 12.18
C ASN A 137 2.90 26.51 13.52
N VAL A 138 3.54 25.34 13.54
CA VAL A 138 3.81 24.58 14.77
C VAL A 138 4.79 25.33 15.67
N LYS A 139 5.90 25.85 15.11
CA LYS A 139 6.88 26.67 15.84
C LYS A 139 6.23 27.93 16.41
N GLU A 140 5.40 28.60 15.62
CA GLU A 140 4.69 29.80 16.06
C GLU A 140 3.67 29.51 17.16
N GLY A 141 2.98 28.36 17.10
CA GLY A 141 2.12 27.86 18.17
C GLY A 141 2.86 27.67 19.50
N PHE A 142 4.07 27.10 19.48
CA PHE A 142 4.91 26.99 20.68
C PHE A 142 5.43 28.34 21.17
N CYS A 143 5.72 29.28 20.26
CA CYS A 143 6.09 30.64 20.61
C CYS A 143 4.95 31.34 21.37
N LEU A 144 3.71 31.23 20.87
CA LEU A 144 2.51 31.72 21.54
C LEU A 144 2.31 31.09 22.92
N PHE A 145 2.55 29.78 23.06
CA PHE A 145 2.45 29.12 24.36
C PHE A 145 3.50 29.62 25.35
N ARG A 146 4.73 29.91 24.88
CA ARG A 146 5.76 30.53 25.71
C ARG A 146 5.36 31.94 26.16
N LEU A 147 4.83 32.76 25.26
CA LEU A 147 4.33 34.10 25.58
C LEU A 147 3.16 34.08 26.59
N LEU A 148 2.25 33.10 26.47
CA LEU A 148 1.20 32.88 27.46
C LEU A 148 1.78 32.57 28.83
N ARG A 149 2.81 31.71 28.92
CA ARG A 149 3.46 31.36 30.19
C ARG A 149 4.20 32.53 30.85
N GLU A 150 4.65 33.49 30.07
CA GLU A 150 5.27 34.74 30.54
C GLU A 150 4.23 35.80 30.94
N SER A 151 2.94 35.58 30.61
CA SER A 151 1.84 36.46 30.98
C SER A 151 1.30 36.17 32.39
N VAL A 152 0.51 37.11 32.94
CA VAL A 152 -0.13 36.98 34.27
C VAL A 152 -1.30 35.98 34.25
N VAL A 153 -1.71 35.48 33.09
CA VAL A 153 -2.88 34.61 32.92
C VAL A 153 -2.55 33.17 33.32
N LEU A 154 -3.26 32.63 34.31
CA LEU A 154 -3.14 31.23 34.71
C LEU A 154 -3.66 30.30 33.61
N THR A 155 -2.85 29.29 33.28
CA THR A 155 -3.22 28.27 32.29
C THR A 155 -4.25 27.30 32.87
N SER A 156 -5.01 26.67 31.98
CA SER A 156 -6.00 25.65 32.36
C SER A 156 -5.84 24.40 31.52
N ARG A 157 -6.59 23.35 31.87
CA ARG A 157 -6.75 22.13 31.06
C ARG A 157 -7.13 22.42 29.60
N LEU A 158 -7.90 23.47 29.34
CA LEU A 158 -8.31 23.86 27.98
C LEU A 158 -7.15 24.42 27.14
N THR A 159 -6.13 24.97 27.79
CA THR A 159 -4.92 25.49 27.14
C THR A 159 -3.99 24.37 26.70
N LEU A 160 -3.90 23.30 27.47
CA LEU A 160 -3.00 22.18 27.17
C LEU A 160 -3.48 21.34 25.98
N ARG A 161 -4.79 21.30 25.68
CA ARG A 161 -5.34 20.53 24.55
C ARG A 161 -4.76 20.97 23.19
N PRO A 162 -4.82 22.26 22.79
CA PRO A 162 -4.13 22.73 21.59
C PRO A 162 -2.62 22.48 21.60
N VAL A 163 -1.97 22.63 22.75
CA VAL A 163 -0.52 22.46 22.90
C VAL A 163 -0.12 20.99 22.70
N LEU A 164 -0.90 20.04 23.22
CA LEU A 164 -0.70 18.61 22.99
C LEU A 164 -0.87 18.26 21.50
N LYS A 165 -1.86 18.86 20.83
CA LYS A 165 -2.03 18.71 19.38
C LYS A 165 -0.84 19.26 18.60
N LEU A 166 -0.30 20.43 19.00
CA LEU A 166 0.94 20.98 18.44
C LEU A 166 2.14 20.07 18.70
N THR A 167 2.28 19.48 19.89
CA THR A 167 3.36 18.52 20.18
C THR A 167 3.27 17.29 19.29
N LEU A 168 2.07 16.74 19.09
CA LEU A 168 1.88 15.59 18.22
C LEU A 168 2.21 15.93 16.76
N ALA A 169 1.74 17.07 16.25
CA ALA A 169 2.01 17.52 14.88
C ALA A 169 3.49 17.86 14.65
N SER A 170 4.22 18.27 15.70
CA SER A 170 5.63 18.67 15.59
C SER A 170 6.61 17.53 15.39
N GLY A 171 6.29 16.32 15.83
CA GLY A 171 7.25 15.21 15.90
C GLY A 171 8.40 15.41 16.91
N PHE A 172 8.41 16.49 17.68
CA PHE A 172 9.51 16.80 18.60
C PHE A 172 9.31 16.16 19.98
N VAL A 173 10.14 15.16 20.29
CA VAL A 173 10.13 14.46 21.59
C VAL A 173 10.36 15.43 22.75
N TRP A 174 11.31 16.35 22.65
CA TRP A 174 11.60 17.32 23.71
C TRP A 174 10.40 18.22 24.04
N ALA A 175 9.52 18.49 23.07
CA ALA A 175 8.35 19.32 23.28
C ALA A 175 7.31 18.58 24.14
N SER A 176 7.13 17.28 23.92
CA SER A 176 6.28 16.42 24.75
C SER A 176 6.77 16.36 26.21
N GLU A 177 8.08 16.21 26.43
CA GLU A 177 8.69 16.21 27.77
C GLU A 177 8.56 17.56 28.49
N ALA A 178 8.74 18.68 27.76
CA ALA A 178 8.60 20.02 28.33
C ALA A 178 7.14 20.31 28.72
N VAL A 179 6.17 19.89 27.90
CA VAL A 179 4.74 20.04 28.20
C VAL A 179 4.32 19.14 29.35
N HIS A 180 4.84 17.91 29.42
CA HIS A 180 4.65 17.00 30.54
C HIS A 180 5.17 17.60 31.85
N GLY A 181 6.42 18.08 31.90
CA GLY A 181 6.99 18.71 33.10
C GLY A 181 6.23 19.97 33.52
N TYR A 182 5.68 20.73 32.56
CA TYR A 182 4.81 21.86 32.85
C TYR A 182 3.46 21.43 33.44
N ALA A 183 2.85 20.35 32.95
CA ALA A 183 1.60 19.81 33.47
C ALA A 183 1.73 19.32 34.91
N VAL A 184 2.84 18.66 35.25
CA VAL A 184 3.18 18.29 36.64
C VAL A 184 3.26 19.53 37.53
N LYS A 185 3.91 20.60 37.06
CA LYS A 185 4.04 21.85 37.81
C LYS A 185 2.71 22.52 38.14
N ILE A 186 1.69 22.34 37.29
CA ILE A 186 0.34 22.90 37.49
C ILE A 186 -0.67 21.89 38.04
N GLY A 187 -0.21 20.68 38.43
CA GLY A 187 -1.03 19.65 39.05
C GLY A 187 -2.05 18.98 38.13
N LEU A 188 -1.75 18.87 36.83
CA LEU A 188 -2.61 18.22 35.84
C LEU A 188 -2.05 16.86 35.35
N ASP A 189 -1.08 16.30 36.06
CA ASP A 189 -0.38 15.05 35.75
C ASP A 189 -1.26 13.79 35.78
N TRP A 190 -2.37 13.82 36.52
CA TRP A 190 -3.34 12.71 36.61
C TRP A 190 -4.68 13.00 35.94
N ASP A 191 -4.80 14.09 35.19
CA ASP A 191 -6.03 14.35 34.42
C ASP A 191 -6.17 13.32 33.30
N VAL A 192 -7.23 12.49 33.37
CA VAL A 192 -7.44 11.33 32.49
C VAL A 192 -7.26 11.67 31.01
N PHE A 193 -7.75 12.84 30.58
CA PHE A 193 -7.68 13.27 29.19
C PHE A 193 -6.30 13.79 28.80
N PHE A 194 -5.64 14.54 29.69
CA PHE A 194 -4.27 15.04 29.46
C PHE A 194 -3.29 13.87 29.41
N SER A 195 -3.28 13.03 30.45
CA SER A 195 -2.38 11.89 30.57
C SER A 195 -2.62 10.88 29.45
N GLY A 196 -3.88 10.63 29.07
CA GLY A 196 -4.19 9.77 27.92
C GLY A 196 -3.70 10.32 26.58
N SER A 197 -3.80 11.64 26.36
CA SER A 197 -3.25 12.28 25.16
C SER A 197 -1.72 12.18 25.11
N LEU A 198 -1.07 12.32 26.27
CA LEU A 198 0.38 12.26 26.40
C LEU A 198 0.92 10.83 26.26
N VAL A 199 0.18 9.82 26.76
CA VAL A 199 0.44 8.40 26.46
C VAL A 199 0.47 8.17 24.95
N ASN A 200 -0.56 8.63 24.21
CA ASN A 200 -0.60 8.51 22.75
C ASN A 200 0.58 9.20 22.05
N ILE A 201 0.98 10.38 22.52
CA ILE A 201 2.14 11.12 21.96
C ILE A 201 3.43 10.35 22.20
N TYR A 202 3.69 9.89 23.43
CA TYR A 202 4.89 9.11 23.73
C TYR A 202 4.92 7.78 22.98
N SER A 203 3.78 7.10 22.85
CA SER A 203 3.64 5.89 22.03
C SER A 203 4.04 6.15 20.58
N LYS A 204 3.47 7.18 19.94
CA LYS A 204 3.80 7.54 18.54
C LYS A 204 5.25 7.98 18.34
N PHE A 205 5.90 8.48 19.39
CA PHE A 205 7.31 8.86 19.36
C PHE A 205 8.26 7.72 19.77
N GLY A 206 7.76 6.50 19.95
CA GLY A 206 8.56 5.32 20.32
C GLY A 206 9.05 5.32 21.77
N LYS A 207 8.56 6.24 22.62
CA LYS A 207 8.90 6.37 24.04
C LYS A 207 7.97 5.54 24.93
N ILE A 208 7.94 4.23 24.68
CA ILE A 208 6.99 3.32 25.35
C ILE A 208 7.19 3.27 26.86
N ARG A 209 8.44 3.38 27.36
CA ARG A 209 8.70 3.33 28.80
C ARG A 209 8.07 4.52 29.52
N GLU A 210 8.22 5.71 28.95
CA GLU A 210 7.63 6.95 29.43
C GLU A 210 6.09 6.90 29.33
N ALA A 211 5.56 6.38 28.21
CA ALA A 211 4.13 6.14 28.06
C ALA A 211 3.60 5.16 29.12
N ARG A 212 4.36 4.10 29.43
CA ARG A 212 4.00 3.06 30.39
C ARG A 212 3.95 3.57 31.81
N VAL A 213 4.94 4.36 32.23
CA VAL A 213 4.95 4.98 33.57
C VAL A 213 3.73 5.88 33.76
N LEU A 214 3.40 6.68 32.75
CA LEU A 214 2.23 7.55 32.80
C LEU A 214 0.93 6.72 32.84
N PHE A 215 0.81 5.71 31.98
CA PHE A 215 -0.32 4.80 31.95
C PHE A 215 -0.55 4.09 33.29
N ASP A 216 0.51 3.59 33.92
CA ASP A 216 0.41 2.86 35.18
C ASP A 216 0.09 3.75 36.38
N GLY A 217 0.37 5.05 36.32
CA GLY A 217 -0.01 6.00 37.37
C GLY A 217 -1.44 6.52 37.26
N MET A 218 -2.12 6.32 36.12
CA MET A 218 -3.49 6.82 35.94
C MET A 218 -4.51 6.02 36.78
N PRO A 219 -5.41 6.71 37.52
CA PRO A 219 -6.40 6.09 38.39
C PRO A 219 -7.56 5.45 37.62
N GLU A 220 -7.97 6.05 36.49
CA GLU A 220 -8.99 5.54 35.60
C GLU A 220 -8.39 5.40 34.19
N ARG A 221 -8.66 4.26 33.55
CA ARG A 221 -8.17 3.93 32.21
C ARG A 221 -9.35 3.37 31.45
N ASP A 222 -9.72 3.98 30.32
CA ASP A 222 -10.77 3.47 29.46
C ASP A 222 -10.22 2.49 28.43
N VAL A 223 -11.12 1.77 27.75
CA VAL A 223 -10.77 0.79 26.70
C VAL A 223 -9.90 1.41 25.61
N VAL A 224 -10.16 2.68 25.26
CA VAL A 224 -9.39 3.41 24.24
C VAL A 224 -7.93 3.55 24.65
N LEU A 225 -7.65 3.90 25.91
CA LEU A 225 -6.29 4.05 26.40
C LEU A 225 -5.54 2.71 26.48
N TRP A 226 -6.23 1.62 26.84
CA TRP A 226 -5.68 0.27 26.76
C TRP A 226 -5.30 -0.10 25.32
N ASN A 227 -6.16 0.24 24.35
CA ASN A 227 -5.90 -0.02 22.92
C ASN A 227 -4.70 0.78 22.40
N VAL A 228 -4.55 2.05 22.79
CA VAL A 228 -3.38 2.88 22.44
C VAL A 228 -2.09 2.26 22.96
N MET A 229 -2.09 1.72 24.17
CA MET A 229 -0.92 1.05 24.73
C MET A 229 -0.64 -0.28 24.06
N LEU A 230 -1.65 -1.12 23.82
CA LEU A 230 -1.48 -2.39 23.10
C LEU A 230 -0.87 -2.16 21.71
N GLN A 231 -1.41 -1.20 20.96
CA GLN A 231 -0.93 -0.83 19.63
C GLN A 231 0.55 -0.41 19.65
N ALA A 232 0.94 0.39 20.65
CA ALA A 232 2.32 0.86 20.79
C ALA A 232 3.32 -0.28 21.03
N TYR A 233 2.93 -1.29 21.81
CA TYR A 233 3.78 -2.47 22.06
C TYR A 233 3.87 -3.39 20.83
N VAL A 234 2.77 -3.52 20.08
CA VAL A 234 2.69 -4.28 18.83
C VAL A 234 3.58 -3.67 17.75
N GLU A 235 3.47 -2.35 17.51
CA GLU A 235 4.29 -1.64 16.51
C GLU A 235 5.79 -1.73 16.78
N MET A 236 6.17 -1.95 18.04
CA MET A 236 7.56 -2.02 18.48
C MET A 236 8.08 -3.46 18.59
N GLY A 237 7.25 -4.45 18.25
CA GLY A 237 7.61 -5.87 18.19
C GLY A 237 7.77 -6.55 19.56
N PHE A 238 7.20 -5.98 20.64
CA PHE A 238 7.28 -6.55 21.98
C PHE A 238 6.11 -7.52 22.23
N GLU A 239 6.19 -8.72 21.63
CA GLU A 239 5.12 -9.73 21.66
C GLU A 239 4.76 -10.19 23.10
N ALA A 240 5.75 -10.53 23.92
CA ALA A 240 5.52 -11.05 25.27
C ALA A 240 4.85 -10.01 26.20
N GLU A 241 5.31 -8.77 26.12
CA GLU A 241 4.77 -7.64 26.87
C GLU A 241 3.37 -7.26 26.41
N THR A 242 3.06 -7.45 25.11
CA THR A 242 1.70 -7.27 24.57
C THR A 242 0.71 -8.21 25.23
N PHE A 243 1.04 -9.50 25.37
CA PHE A 243 0.17 -10.47 26.07
C PHE A 243 0.04 -10.17 27.56
N TYR A 244 1.15 -9.79 28.20
CA TYR A 244 1.11 -9.39 29.61
C TYR A 244 0.19 -8.18 29.82
N LEU A 245 0.27 -7.19 28.94
CA LEU A 245 -0.59 -6.01 28.97
C LEU A 245 -2.05 -6.37 28.69
N PHE A 246 -2.34 -7.24 27.72
CA PHE A 246 -3.70 -7.70 27.42
C PHE A 246 -4.31 -8.49 28.59
N SER A 247 -3.51 -9.32 29.27
CA SER A 247 -3.95 -10.02 30.48
C SER A 247 -4.27 -9.06 31.62
N ASN A 248 -3.46 -8.01 31.80
CA ASN A 248 -3.75 -6.96 32.78
C ASN A 248 -5.00 -6.15 32.42
N PHE A 249 -5.25 -5.93 31.12
CA PHE A 249 -6.48 -5.30 30.65
C PHE A 249 -7.70 -6.13 31.05
N GLN A 250 -7.69 -7.45 30.83
CA GLN A 250 -8.77 -8.34 31.27
C GLN A 250 -8.96 -8.33 32.80
N ARG A 251 -7.86 -8.28 33.56
CA ARG A 251 -7.90 -8.22 35.03
C ARG A 251 -8.39 -6.88 35.58
N SER A 252 -8.39 -5.82 34.78
CA SER A 252 -8.88 -4.50 35.20
C SER A 252 -10.40 -4.44 35.40
N GLY A 253 -11.13 -5.49 35.01
CA GLY A 253 -12.59 -5.54 35.07
C GLY A 253 -13.29 -4.89 33.88
N LEU A 254 -12.53 -4.24 32.98
CA LEU A 254 -13.02 -3.77 31.69
C LEU A 254 -13.02 -4.91 30.67
N ARG A 255 -14.00 -4.91 29.77
CA ARG A 255 -14.13 -5.89 28.68
C ARG A 255 -13.36 -5.38 27.45
N PRO A 256 -12.25 -6.05 27.03
CA PRO A 256 -11.63 -5.79 25.74
C PRO A 256 -12.65 -5.83 24.60
N ASP A 257 -12.53 -4.88 23.67
CA ASP A 257 -13.38 -4.79 22.49
C ASP A 257 -12.72 -5.45 21.27
N ASP A 258 -13.43 -5.43 20.15
CA ASP A 258 -12.95 -5.98 18.88
C ASP A 258 -11.61 -5.34 18.43
N VAL A 259 -11.47 -4.03 18.64
CA VAL A 259 -10.24 -3.30 18.29
C VAL A 259 -9.07 -3.79 19.16
N SER A 260 -9.30 -4.04 20.46
CA SER A 260 -8.30 -4.61 21.36
C SER A 260 -7.80 -5.97 20.90
N VAL A 261 -8.73 -6.84 20.51
CA VAL A 261 -8.42 -8.23 20.11
C VAL A 261 -7.67 -8.25 18.78
N ARG A 262 -8.13 -7.50 17.77
CA ARG A 262 -7.45 -7.40 16.48
C ARG A 262 -6.05 -6.83 16.60
N CYS A 263 -5.89 -5.79 17.44
CA CYS A 263 -4.59 -5.21 17.74
C CYS A 263 -3.60 -6.28 18.23
N VAL A 264 -3.98 -7.06 19.23
CA VAL A 264 -3.11 -8.13 19.80
C VAL A 264 -2.84 -9.22 18.78
N LEU A 265 -3.82 -9.64 17.98
CA LEU A 265 -3.63 -10.67 16.96
C LEU A 265 -2.71 -10.21 15.81
N SER A 266 -2.79 -8.93 15.43
CA SER A 266 -1.95 -8.35 14.37
C SER A 266 -0.47 -8.26 14.76
N GLY A 267 -0.17 -8.21 16.06
CA GLY A 267 1.21 -8.17 16.57
C GLY A 267 1.89 -9.53 16.69
N ILE A 268 1.28 -10.60 16.19
CA ILE A 268 1.83 -11.95 16.27
C ILE A 268 2.48 -12.29 14.93
N SER A 269 3.80 -12.52 14.95
CA SER A 269 4.49 -13.04 13.78
C SER A 269 4.13 -14.52 13.53
N ASP A 270 3.74 -14.88 12.30
CA ASP A 270 3.45 -16.28 11.92
C ASP A 270 4.70 -17.20 11.97
N VAL A 271 5.88 -16.59 12.11
CA VAL A 271 7.20 -17.23 12.21
C VAL A 271 7.60 -17.52 13.68
N GLY A 272 6.75 -17.18 14.65
CA GLY A 272 7.07 -17.18 16.09
C GLY A 272 7.05 -18.53 16.84
N SER A 273 7.64 -18.50 18.05
CA SER A 273 7.79 -19.63 18.99
C SER A 273 6.47 -20.34 19.36
N GLU A 274 6.56 -21.60 19.81
CA GLU A 274 5.42 -22.42 20.27
C GLU A 274 4.56 -21.72 21.35
N VAL A 275 5.17 -20.85 22.14
CA VAL A 275 4.50 -20.03 23.15
C VAL A 275 3.61 -18.96 22.50
N GLY A 276 4.05 -18.32 21.41
CA GLY A 276 3.28 -17.33 20.66
C GLY A 276 2.04 -17.94 20.01
N LYS A 277 2.15 -19.16 19.45
CA LYS A 277 1.01 -19.92 18.91
C LYS A 277 -0.06 -20.21 19.98
N LYS A 278 0.36 -20.66 21.16
CA LYS A 278 -0.54 -20.91 22.28
C LYS A 278 -1.28 -19.65 22.76
N HIS A 279 -0.60 -18.50 22.79
CA HIS A 279 -1.26 -17.23 23.15
C HIS A 279 -2.18 -16.73 22.04
N LYS A 280 -1.84 -16.92 20.76
CA LYS A 280 -2.72 -16.67 19.61
C LYS A 280 -4.02 -17.44 19.72
N GLU A 281 -3.93 -18.75 19.98
CA GLU A 281 -5.09 -19.63 20.20
C GLU A 281 -5.93 -19.19 21.40
N GLN A 282 -5.31 -18.73 22.49
CA GLN A 282 -6.03 -18.23 23.67
C GLN A 282 -6.77 -16.92 23.38
N VAL A 283 -6.15 -15.98 22.67
CA VAL A 283 -6.78 -14.71 22.28
C VAL A 283 -7.89 -14.95 21.26
N GLN A 284 -7.71 -15.87 20.32
CA GLN A 284 -8.75 -16.31 19.39
C GLN A 284 -9.90 -17.01 20.11
N ALA A 285 -9.62 -17.91 21.06
CA ALA A 285 -10.66 -18.54 21.87
C ALA A 285 -11.42 -17.53 22.75
N TYR A 286 -10.72 -16.51 23.27
CA TYR A 286 -11.34 -15.39 23.97
C TYR A 286 -12.22 -14.57 23.04
N ALA A 287 -11.75 -14.24 21.83
CA ALA A 287 -12.52 -13.53 20.80
C ALA A 287 -13.79 -14.30 20.46
N ILE A 288 -13.64 -15.59 20.15
CA ILE A 288 -14.74 -16.52 19.90
C ILE A 288 -15.72 -16.48 21.09
N LYS A 289 -15.26 -16.63 22.33
CA LYS A 289 -16.14 -16.55 23.52
C LYS A 289 -16.80 -15.18 23.72
N LEU A 290 -16.12 -14.10 23.37
CA LEU A 290 -16.61 -12.71 23.47
C LEU A 290 -17.72 -12.42 22.46
N PHE A 291 -17.56 -12.91 21.23
CA PHE A 291 -18.48 -12.69 20.11
C PHE A 291 -19.60 -13.74 20.03
N LEU A 292 -19.41 -14.93 20.62
CA LEU A 292 -20.42 -15.98 20.65
C LEU A 292 -21.55 -15.73 21.67
N TYR A 293 -21.30 -15.00 22.76
CA TYR A 293 -22.29 -14.91 23.85
C TYR A 293 -23.31 -13.77 23.71
N ASP A 294 -23.07 -12.78 22.84
CA ASP A 294 -24.00 -11.65 22.68
C ASP A 294 -24.83 -11.67 21.39
N ASP A 295 -24.37 -12.15 20.21
CA ASP A 295 -25.20 -11.92 19.00
C ASP A 295 -24.90 -12.73 17.72
N ILE A 296 -24.74 -14.06 17.80
CA ILE A 296 -24.63 -14.92 16.59
C ILE A 296 -25.97 -15.04 15.83
N SER A 297 -27.04 -14.43 16.32
CA SER A 297 -28.35 -14.47 15.65
C SER A 297 -28.40 -13.60 14.39
N ASN A 298 -27.41 -12.73 14.18
CA ASN A 298 -27.49 -11.67 13.18
C ASN A 298 -26.55 -11.91 11.98
N VAL A 299 -27.13 -12.30 10.86
CA VAL A 299 -26.47 -12.49 9.55
C VAL A 299 -25.59 -11.31 9.15
N VAL A 300 -25.97 -10.08 9.53
CA VAL A 300 -25.23 -8.85 9.21
C VAL A 300 -23.87 -8.82 9.92
N LEU A 301 -23.81 -9.24 11.18
CA LEU A 301 -22.58 -9.30 11.97
C LEU A 301 -21.66 -10.40 11.44
N SER A 302 -22.20 -11.57 11.11
CA SER A 302 -21.41 -12.64 10.49
C SER A 302 -20.87 -12.25 9.12
N ASN A 303 -21.65 -11.58 8.27
CA ASN A 303 -21.19 -11.06 6.98
C ASN A 303 -20.07 -10.03 7.14
N LYS A 304 -20.14 -9.18 8.18
CA LYS A 304 -19.06 -8.23 8.50
C LYS A 304 -17.77 -8.97 8.86
N MET A 305 -17.86 -9.98 9.72
CA MET A 305 -16.70 -10.80 10.10
C MET A 305 -16.08 -11.52 8.91
N LEU A 306 -16.90 -12.16 8.06
CA LEU A 306 -16.42 -12.83 6.84
C LEU A 306 -15.71 -11.85 5.89
N THR A 307 -16.26 -10.65 5.73
CA THR A 307 -15.65 -9.60 4.88
C THR A 307 -14.32 -9.11 5.48
N GLU A 308 -14.23 -8.98 6.79
CA GLU A 308 -13.01 -8.57 7.48
C GLU A 308 -11.90 -9.63 7.37
N TYR A 309 -12.22 -10.90 7.59
CA TYR A 309 -11.27 -12.00 7.35
C TYR A 309 -10.77 -12.02 5.90
N LEU A 310 -11.66 -11.79 4.93
CA LEU A 310 -11.29 -11.72 3.52
C LEU A 310 -10.35 -10.52 3.22
N GLN A 311 -10.58 -9.36 3.84
CA GLN A 311 -9.71 -8.17 3.69
C GLN A 311 -8.31 -8.38 4.26
N VAL A 312 -8.18 -9.12 5.36
CA VAL A 312 -6.90 -9.49 5.97
C VAL A 312 -6.20 -10.61 5.17
N GLY A 313 -6.90 -11.26 4.23
CA GLY A 313 -6.38 -12.36 3.43
C GLY A 313 -6.46 -13.74 4.12
N ASP A 314 -7.13 -13.84 5.27
CA ASP A 314 -7.34 -15.09 5.99
C ASP A 314 -8.52 -15.87 5.40
N ASN A 315 -8.28 -16.49 4.25
CA ASN A 315 -9.31 -17.26 3.54
C ASN A 315 -9.78 -18.49 4.36
N CYS A 316 -8.88 -19.11 5.14
CA CYS A 316 -9.21 -20.24 5.99
C CYS A 316 -10.19 -19.85 7.11
N GLY A 317 -9.96 -18.70 7.75
CA GLY A 317 -10.85 -18.13 8.75
C GLY A 317 -12.26 -17.84 8.22
N VAL A 318 -12.39 -17.37 6.96
CA VAL A 318 -13.70 -17.18 6.31
C VAL A 318 -14.48 -18.50 6.21
N VAL A 319 -13.84 -19.57 5.74
CA VAL A 319 -14.49 -20.89 5.57
C VAL A 319 -14.86 -21.49 6.92
N GLU A 320 -14.01 -21.35 7.93
CA GLU A 320 -14.30 -21.83 9.29
C GLU A 320 -15.45 -21.05 9.93
N CYS A 321 -15.48 -19.72 9.77
CA CYS A 321 -16.57 -18.88 10.24
C CYS A 321 -17.91 -19.30 9.61
N PHE A 322 -17.93 -19.53 8.30
CA PHE A 322 -19.12 -20.04 7.60
C PHE A 322 -19.52 -21.46 8.05
N ALA A 323 -18.56 -22.34 8.30
CA ALA A 323 -18.83 -23.66 8.89
C ALA A 323 -19.48 -23.55 10.28
N ASN A 324 -19.10 -22.54 11.07
CA ASN A 324 -19.70 -22.28 12.38
C ASN A 324 -21.10 -21.66 12.27
N MET A 325 -21.34 -20.77 11.30
CA MET A 325 -22.68 -20.25 10.98
C MET A 325 -23.65 -21.39 10.63
N THR A 326 -23.22 -22.28 9.75
CA THR A 326 -24.04 -23.43 9.29
C THR A 326 -24.30 -24.44 10.41
N ARG A 327 -23.31 -24.75 11.26
CA ARG A 327 -23.50 -25.60 12.45
C ARG A 327 -24.44 -24.99 13.48
N SER A 328 -24.48 -23.67 13.57
CA SER A 328 -25.32 -22.92 14.51
C SER A 328 -26.71 -22.61 13.94
N ASN A 329 -27.06 -23.14 12.76
CA ASN A 329 -28.32 -22.89 12.04
C ASN A 329 -28.62 -21.38 11.83
N VAL A 330 -27.59 -20.56 11.65
CA VAL A 330 -27.75 -19.17 11.25
C VAL A 330 -28.08 -19.11 9.76
N GLU A 331 -29.07 -18.30 9.39
CA GLU A 331 -29.39 -18.07 7.98
C GLU A 331 -28.20 -17.40 7.25
N TYR A 332 -28.05 -17.69 5.97
CA TYR A 332 -27.05 -17.08 5.11
C TYR A 332 -27.71 -16.53 3.86
N ASP A 333 -27.16 -15.44 3.34
CA ASP A 333 -27.70 -14.76 2.16
C ASP A 333 -26.75 -14.86 0.96
N SER A 334 -27.12 -14.20 -0.14
CA SER A 334 -26.29 -14.15 -1.35
C SER A 334 -24.93 -13.49 -1.12
N VAL A 335 -24.83 -12.55 -0.17
CA VAL A 335 -23.58 -11.86 0.16
C VAL A 335 -22.65 -12.80 0.91
N THR A 336 -23.18 -13.55 1.89
CA THR A 336 -22.43 -14.60 2.61
C THR A 336 -21.80 -15.58 1.63
N LEU A 337 -22.60 -16.12 0.70
CA LEU A 337 -22.12 -17.10 -0.27
C LEU A 337 -21.08 -16.51 -1.23
N ALA A 338 -21.25 -15.28 -1.70
CA ALA A 338 -20.28 -14.61 -2.57
C ALA A 338 -18.91 -14.43 -1.90
N VAL A 339 -18.88 -14.02 -0.63
CA VAL A 339 -17.65 -13.85 0.17
C VAL A 339 -16.95 -15.19 0.40
N VAL A 340 -17.70 -16.21 0.81
CA VAL A 340 -17.13 -17.54 1.08
C VAL A 340 -16.59 -18.19 -0.20
N LEU A 341 -17.29 -18.06 -1.33
CA LEU A 341 -16.79 -18.56 -2.63
C LEU A 341 -15.50 -17.86 -3.05
N THR A 342 -15.36 -16.56 -2.77
CA THR A 342 -14.14 -15.80 -3.04
C THR A 342 -12.97 -16.32 -2.18
N ALA A 343 -13.22 -16.58 -0.90
CA ALA A 343 -12.21 -17.15 0.00
C ALA A 343 -11.80 -18.57 -0.44
N VAL A 344 -12.76 -19.42 -0.79
CA VAL A 344 -12.48 -20.78 -1.28
C VAL A 344 -11.66 -20.78 -2.55
N ALA A 345 -11.90 -19.83 -3.46
CA ALA A 345 -11.05 -19.62 -4.64
C ALA A 345 -9.60 -19.31 -4.26
N GLY A 346 -9.38 -18.53 -3.18
CA GLY A 346 -8.05 -18.23 -2.65
C GLY A 346 -7.33 -19.41 -2.00
N ILE A 347 -8.06 -20.34 -1.38
CA ILE A 347 -7.49 -21.58 -0.79
C ILE A 347 -7.19 -22.64 -1.88
N ASN A 348 -7.78 -22.49 -3.07
CA ASN A 348 -7.72 -23.48 -4.15
C ASN A 348 -8.28 -24.87 -3.74
N ASN A 349 -9.37 -24.89 -2.95
CA ASN A 349 -10.03 -26.12 -2.51
C ASN A 349 -11.34 -26.38 -3.26
N LEU A 350 -11.26 -27.16 -4.35
CA LEU A 350 -12.40 -27.48 -5.20
C LEU A 350 -13.54 -28.18 -4.45
N LYS A 351 -13.23 -29.11 -3.55
CA LYS A 351 -14.27 -29.89 -2.84
C LYS A 351 -15.17 -29.00 -2.00
N SER A 352 -14.57 -28.04 -1.28
CA SER A 352 -15.34 -27.04 -0.53
C SER A 352 -16.18 -26.16 -1.46
N GLY A 353 -15.61 -25.76 -2.61
CA GLY A 353 -16.31 -24.97 -3.63
C GLY A 353 -17.54 -25.68 -4.19
N GLU A 354 -17.43 -26.97 -4.53
CA GLU A 354 -18.54 -27.79 -5.03
C GLU A 354 -19.65 -28.00 -3.97
N GLN A 355 -19.26 -28.14 -2.70
CA GLN A 355 -20.22 -28.23 -1.60
C GLN A 355 -21.01 -26.93 -1.46
N ILE A 356 -20.33 -25.78 -1.46
CA ILE A 356 -20.99 -24.46 -1.36
C ILE A 356 -21.85 -24.17 -2.59
N HIS A 357 -21.39 -24.54 -3.80
CA HIS A 357 -22.22 -24.46 -5.00
C HIS A 357 -23.49 -25.32 -4.90
N SER A 358 -23.35 -26.56 -4.39
CA SER A 358 -24.50 -27.43 -4.14
C SER A 358 -25.46 -26.86 -3.09
N MET A 359 -24.94 -26.20 -2.06
CA MET A 359 -25.74 -25.48 -1.07
C MET A 359 -26.48 -24.29 -1.70
N ALA A 360 -25.80 -23.48 -2.52
CA ALA A 360 -26.42 -22.36 -3.23
C ALA A 360 -27.58 -22.82 -4.13
N LEU A 361 -27.43 -23.96 -4.82
CA LEU A 361 -28.50 -24.58 -5.62
C LEU A 361 -29.68 -25.04 -4.76
N LYS A 362 -29.43 -25.74 -3.65
CA LYS A 362 -30.47 -26.24 -2.74
C LYS A 362 -31.25 -25.12 -2.05
N SER A 363 -30.57 -24.01 -1.74
CA SER A 363 -31.16 -22.85 -1.06
C SER A 363 -31.78 -21.84 -2.03
N GLY A 364 -31.79 -22.11 -3.33
CA GLY A 364 -32.43 -21.24 -4.34
C GLY A 364 -31.64 -19.98 -4.70
N PHE A 365 -30.38 -19.86 -4.27
CA PHE A 365 -29.52 -18.71 -4.60
C PHE A 365 -28.91 -18.77 -6.00
N ASN A 366 -29.24 -19.78 -6.81
CA ASN A 366 -28.78 -19.89 -8.19
C ASN A 366 -29.36 -18.82 -9.13
N SER A 367 -30.46 -18.16 -8.73
CA SER A 367 -31.00 -17.00 -9.44
C SER A 367 -30.29 -15.70 -9.10
N ALA A 368 -29.51 -15.66 -8.01
CA ALA A 368 -28.80 -14.47 -7.60
C ALA A 368 -27.54 -14.27 -8.47
N VAL A 369 -27.53 -13.20 -9.27
CA VAL A 369 -26.43 -12.86 -10.20
C VAL A 369 -25.08 -12.76 -9.47
N SER A 370 -25.06 -12.20 -8.26
CA SER A 370 -23.84 -12.08 -7.44
C SER A 370 -23.22 -13.44 -7.09
N VAL A 371 -24.04 -14.43 -6.73
CA VAL A 371 -23.58 -15.80 -6.44
C VAL A 371 -23.08 -16.48 -7.71
N GLY A 372 -23.78 -16.28 -8.84
CA GLY A 372 -23.34 -16.75 -10.16
C GLY A 372 -21.96 -16.20 -10.55
N ASN A 373 -21.75 -14.89 -10.39
CA ASN A 373 -20.48 -14.22 -10.67
C ASN A 373 -19.34 -14.74 -9.78
N SER A 374 -19.59 -14.93 -8.48
CA SER A 374 -18.61 -15.52 -7.56
C SER A 374 -18.29 -16.98 -7.90
N LEU A 375 -19.27 -17.78 -8.33
CA LEU A 375 -19.05 -19.15 -8.78
C LEU A 375 -18.19 -19.20 -10.06
N ILE A 376 -18.49 -18.35 -11.05
CA ILE A 376 -17.68 -18.21 -12.27
C ILE A 376 -16.24 -17.86 -11.88
N SER A 377 -16.04 -16.83 -11.05
CA SER A 377 -14.70 -16.45 -10.60
C SER A 377 -13.98 -17.56 -9.85
N MET A 378 -14.69 -18.32 -9.00
CA MET A 378 -14.12 -19.40 -8.21
C MET A 378 -13.62 -20.54 -9.12
N TYR A 379 -14.48 -21.07 -9.99
CA TYR A 379 -14.09 -22.15 -10.90
C TYR A 379 -12.99 -21.71 -11.87
N SER A 380 -13.04 -20.47 -12.35
CA SER A 380 -12.03 -19.93 -13.27
C SER A 380 -10.66 -19.79 -12.60
N LYS A 381 -10.59 -19.27 -11.37
CA LYS A 381 -9.31 -19.16 -10.63
C LYS A 381 -8.70 -20.53 -10.31
N MET A 382 -9.53 -21.55 -10.14
CA MET A 382 -9.08 -22.93 -9.93
C MET A 382 -8.76 -23.68 -11.25
N GLY A 383 -8.86 -23.03 -12.42
CA GLY A 383 -8.57 -23.63 -13.73
C GLY A 383 -9.71 -24.47 -14.34
N TYR A 384 -10.87 -24.55 -13.68
CA TYR A 384 -12.02 -25.36 -14.09
C TYR A 384 -13.00 -24.57 -14.98
N ILE A 385 -12.50 -24.06 -16.11
CA ILE A 385 -13.25 -23.17 -17.02
C ILE A 385 -14.56 -23.78 -17.54
N TRP A 386 -14.63 -25.10 -17.71
CA TRP A 386 -15.85 -25.78 -18.16
C TRP A 386 -17.00 -25.65 -17.15
N PHE A 387 -16.72 -25.75 -15.85
CA PHE A 387 -17.73 -25.55 -14.81
C PHE A 387 -18.17 -24.09 -14.74
N ALA A 388 -17.25 -23.14 -14.92
CA ALA A 388 -17.57 -21.72 -15.03
C ALA A 388 -18.53 -21.44 -16.20
N LYS A 389 -18.26 -22.00 -17.39
CA LYS A 389 -19.16 -21.92 -18.56
C LYS A 389 -20.54 -22.51 -18.27
N LYS A 390 -20.60 -23.66 -17.57
CA LYS A 390 -21.86 -24.28 -17.19
C LYS A 390 -22.70 -23.40 -16.27
N VAL A 391 -22.07 -22.77 -15.27
CA VAL A 391 -22.74 -21.79 -14.39
C VAL A 391 -23.24 -20.60 -15.21
N PHE A 392 -22.39 -20.00 -16.04
CA PHE A 392 -22.74 -18.88 -16.90
C PHE A 392 -23.95 -19.19 -17.80
N SER A 393 -23.95 -20.33 -18.48
CA SER A 393 -25.06 -20.76 -19.34
C SER A 393 -26.36 -21.07 -18.58
N GLY A 394 -26.26 -21.35 -17.28
CA GLY A 394 -27.41 -21.66 -16.42
C GLY A 394 -28.03 -20.44 -15.74
N MET A 395 -27.38 -19.27 -15.80
CA MET A 395 -27.89 -18.03 -15.23
C MET A 395 -29.04 -17.48 -16.08
N LYS A 396 -30.16 -17.11 -15.43
CA LYS A 396 -31.34 -16.55 -16.12
C LYS A 396 -31.15 -15.09 -16.52
N GLU A 397 -30.41 -14.35 -15.70
CA GLU A 397 -30.07 -12.95 -15.91
C GLU A 397 -28.55 -12.85 -15.88
N LEU A 398 -28.00 -12.12 -16.86
CA LEU A 398 -26.57 -11.87 -16.98
C LEU A 398 -26.36 -10.36 -16.96
N ASP A 399 -25.52 -9.89 -16.04
CA ASP A 399 -25.06 -8.51 -16.00
C ASP A 399 -23.68 -8.38 -16.67
N LEU A 400 -23.21 -7.14 -16.84
CA LEU A 400 -21.89 -6.88 -17.43
C LEU A 400 -20.76 -7.58 -16.64
N ILE A 401 -20.91 -7.72 -15.33
CA ILE A 401 -19.93 -8.42 -14.46
C ILE A 401 -19.87 -9.91 -14.81
N SER A 402 -21.02 -10.54 -15.09
CA SER A 402 -21.11 -11.95 -15.51
C SER A 402 -20.30 -12.18 -16.79
N TRP A 403 -20.53 -11.32 -17.79
CA TRP A 403 -19.80 -11.37 -19.06
C TRP A 403 -18.31 -11.09 -18.88
N ASN A 404 -17.95 -10.03 -18.14
CA ASN A 404 -16.56 -9.68 -17.87
C ASN A 404 -15.81 -10.82 -17.17
N SER A 405 -16.45 -11.50 -16.21
CA SER A 405 -15.87 -12.65 -15.50
C SER A 405 -15.64 -13.83 -16.45
N MET A 406 -16.56 -14.09 -17.38
CA MET A 406 -16.43 -15.18 -18.35
C MET A 406 -15.40 -14.85 -19.46
N ILE A 407 -15.40 -13.64 -20.01
CA ILE A 407 -14.45 -13.17 -21.03
C ILE A 407 -13.02 -13.16 -20.46
N SER A 408 -12.82 -12.57 -19.27
CA SER A 408 -11.52 -12.53 -18.63
C SER A 408 -11.00 -13.94 -18.32
N SER A 409 -11.86 -14.83 -17.83
CA SER A 409 -11.43 -16.21 -17.55
C SER A 409 -11.06 -16.98 -18.82
N CYS A 410 -11.82 -16.88 -19.90
CA CYS A 410 -11.43 -17.45 -21.19
C CYS A 410 -10.08 -16.89 -21.70
N SER A 411 -9.86 -15.57 -21.57
CA SER A 411 -8.58 -14.96 -21.96
C SER A 411 -7.39 -15.45 -21.15
N HIS A 412 -7.55 -15.79 -19.86
CA HIS A 412 -6.46 -16.28 -19.02
C HIS A 412 -6.22 -17.79 -19.15
N SER A 413 -7.23 -18.55 -19.57
CA SER A 413 -7.15 -20.01 -19.71
C SER A 413 -6.70 -20.48 -21.11
N GLY A 414 -6.22 -19.59 -21.98
CA GLY A 414 -5.80 -19.95 -23.35
C GLY A 414 -6.96 -20.31 -24.29
N LEU A 415 -8.16 -19.79 -24.01
CA LEU A 415 -9.35 -19.94 -24.86
C LEU A 415 -9.69 -18.60 -25.50
N GLU A 416 -8.75 -18.08 -26.30
CA GLU A 416 -8.81 -16.70 -26.80
C GLU A 416 -9.94 -16.50 -27.81
N MET A 417 -10.20 -17.47 -28.67
CA MET A 417 -11.32 -17.41 -29.62
C MET A 417 -12.67 -17.37 -28.91
N GLU A 418 -12.84 -18.13 -27.83
CA GLU A 418 -14.06 -18.10 -27.02
C GLU A 418 -14.23 -16.78 -26.27
N SER A 419 -13.14 -16.18 -25.78
CA SER A 419 -13.17 -14.84 -25.21
C SER A 419 -13.71 -13.81 -26.20
N VAL A 420 -13.24 -13.88 -27.46
CA VAL A 420 -13.73 -13.04 -28.56
C VAL A 420 -15.19 -13.32 -28.90
N ASN A 421 -15.61 -14.58 -28.99
CA ASN A 421 -17.00 -14.94 -29.29
C ASN A 421 -17.96 -14.42 -28.20
N LEU A 422 -17.60 -14.55 -26.93
CA LEU A 422 -18.38 -14.01 -25.81
C LEU A 422 -18.49 -12.48 -25.86
N PHE A 423 -17.46 -11.79 -26.34
CA PHE A 423 -17.52 -10.36 -26.57
C PHE A 423 -18.49 -9.99 -27.70
N VAL A 424 -18.51 -10.75 -28.79
CA VAL A 424 -19.48 -10.57 -29.87
C VAL A 424 -20.90 -10.82 -29.37
N ASP A 425 -21.10 -11.86 -28.55
CA ASP A 425 -22.39 -12.16 -27.93
C ASP A 425 -22.84 -11.03 -26.99
N LEU A 426 -21.94 -10.49 -26.17
CA LEU A 426 -22.20 -9.32 -25.31
C LEU A 426 -22.70 -8.13 -26.14
N LEU A 427 -22.06 -7.85 -27.28
CA LEU A 427 -22.49 -6.78 -28.20
C LEU A 427 -23.85 -7.09 -28.83
N PHE A 428 -24.10 -8.35 -29.20
CA PHE A 428 -25.39 -8.79 -29.75
C PHE A 428 -26.54 -8.64 -28.73
N HIS A 429 -26.25 -8.84 -27.44
CA HIS A 429 -27.18 -8.57 -26.34
C HIS A 429 -27.40 -7.08 -26.06
N GLY A 430 -26.75 -6.17 -26.81
CA GLY A 430 -26.92 -4.73 -26.70
C GLY A 430 -26.26 -4.10 -25.47
N LEU A 431 -25.42 -4.85 -24.76
CA LEU A 431 -24.64 -4.33 -23.65
C LEU A 431 -23.45 -3.52 -24.18
N ARG A 432 -23.10 -2.44 -23.46
CA ARG A 432 -21.92 -1.64 -23.78
C ARG A 432 -20.71 -2.21 -23.04
N PRO A 433 -19.66 -2.64 -23.75
CA PRO A 433 -18.42 -3.07 -23.13
C PRO A 433 -17.81 -1.93 -22.29
N ASP A 434 -17.25 -2.27 -21.13
CA ASP A 434 -16.47 -1.33 -20.31
C ASP A 434 -14.97 -1.53 -20.53
N HIS A 435 -14.16 -0.75 -19.81
CA HIS A 435 -12.70 -0.81 -19.89
C HIS A 435 -12.15 -2.19 -19.52
N PHE A 436 -12.77 -2.91 -18.58
CA PHE A 436 -12.38 -4.27 -18.20
C PHE A 436 -12.71 -5.30 -19.29
N THR A 437 -13.88 -5.19 -19.93
CA THR A 437 -14.25 -6.03 -21.08
C THR A 437 -13.22 -5.88 -22.17
N LEU A 438 -12.93 -4.64 -22.55
CA LEU A 438 -12.08 -4.31 -23.70
C LEU A 438 -10.62 -4.72 -23.46
N ALA A 439 -10.09 -4.49 -22.25
CA ALA A 439 -8.75 -4.94 -21.89
C ALA A 439 -8.61 -6.47 -21.97
N SER A 440 -9.61 -7.20 -21.47
CA SER A 440 -9.62 -8.68 -21.49
C SER A 440 -9.69 -9.24 -22.92
N VAL A 441 -10.50 -8.64 -23.80
CA VAL A 441 -10.61 -9.07 -25.20
C VAL A 441 -9.36 -8.70 -25.99
N LEU A 442 -8.79 -7.51 -25.78
CA LEU A 442 -7.53 -7.10 -26.41
C LEU A 442 -6.37 -8.01 -26.02
N LYS A 443 -6.33 -8.47 -24.76
CA LYS A 443 -5.37 -9.49 -24.32
C LYS A 443 -5.53 -10.79 -25.10
N ALA A 444 -6.76 -11.32 -25.21
CA ALA A 444 -7.05 -12.50 -26.02
C ALA A 444 -6.65 -12.30 -27.50
N CYS A 445 -6.95 -11.13 -28.07
CA CYS A 445 -6.55 -10.78 -29.44
C CYS A 445 -5.03 -10.76 -29.63
N SER A 446 -4.24 -10.44 -28.58
CA SER A 446 -2.78 -10.38 -28.70
C SER A 446 -2.11 -11.75 -28.86
N SER A 447 -2.80 -12.82 -28.44
CA SER A 447 -2.33 -14.20 -28.59
C SER A 447 -2.83 -14.87 -29.87
N LEU A 448 -3.82 -14.28 -30.55
CA LEU A 448 -4.41 -14.83 -31.78
C LEU A 448 -3.63 -14.40 -33.01
N THR A 449 -3.38 -15.34 -33.93
CA THR A 449 -2.69 -15.08 -35.21
C THR A 449 -3.41 -14.06 -36.10
N GLU A 450 -4.74 -14.09 -36.13
CA GLU A 450 -5.60 -13.12 -36.86
C GLU A 450 -6.08 -11.96 -35.97
N GLY A 451 -5.62 -11.91 -34.72
CA GLY A 451 -6.13 -10.99 -33.71
C GLY A 451 -5.93 -9.51 -34.03
N LEU A 452 -4.91 -9.16 -34.83
CA LEU A 452 -4.62 -7.77 -35.20
C LEU A 452 -5.79 -7.09 -35.92
N TYR A 453 -6.53 -7.80 -36.77
CA TYR A 453 -7.67 -7.20 -37.47
C TYR A 453 -8.79 -6.85 -36.50
N LEU A 454 -9.07 -7.76 -35.57
CA LEU A 454 -10.05 -7.56 -34.50
C LEU A 454 -9.61 -6.43 -33.55
N SER A 455 -8.34 -6.38 -33.15
CA SER A 455 -7.79 -5.30 -32.33
C SER A 455 -7.98 -3.93 -32.98
N LYS A 456 -7.82 -3.82 -34.30
CA LYS A 456 -8.09 -2.57 -35.03
C LYS A 456 -9.58 -2.19 -35.01
N GLN A 457 -10.48 -3.17 -35.12
CA GLN A 457 -11.91 -2.93 -34.97
C GLN A 457 -12.27 -2.48 -33.55
N ILE A 458 -11.69 -3.12 -32.53
CA ILE A 458 -11.87 -2.76 -31.12
C ILE A 458 -11.29 -1.38 -30.85
N HIS A 459 -10.10 -1.05 -31.38
CA HIS A 459 -9.52 0.29 -31.26
C HIS A 459 -10.45 1.34 -31.88
N ALA A 460 -10.98 1.12 -33.08
CA ALA A 460 -11.94 2.03 -33.70
C ALA A 460 -13.24 2.17 -32.85
N HIS A 461 -13.70 1.10 -32.21
CA HIS A 461 -14.83 1.13 -31.29
C HIS A 461 -14.52 1.98 -30.05
N VAL A 462 -13.35 1.76 -29.44
CA VAL A 462 -12.83 2.51 -28.28
C VAL A 462 -12.70 4.00 -28.57
N THR A 463 -12.16 4.37 -29.73
CA THR A 463 -12.06 5.77 -30.17
C THR A 463 -13.44 6.40 -30.35
N LYS A 464 -14.39 5.70 -31.00
CA LYS A 464 -15.76 6.19 -31.18
C LYS A 464 -16.54 6.33 -29.87
N ALA A 465 -16.27 5.45 -28.90
CA ALA A 465 -16.89 5.47 -27.60
C ALA A 465 -16.29 6.54 -26.65
N GLY A 466 -15.18 7.18 -27.03
CA GLY A 466 -14.52 8.20 -26.20
C GLY A 466 -13.77 7.64 -24.99
N ILE A 467 -13.48 6.34 -24.98
CA ILE A 467 -12.80 5.64 -23.87
C ILE A 467 -11.33 5.33 -24.17
N ALA A 468 -10.79 5.87 -25.28
CA ALA A 468 -9.40 5.65 -25.69
C ALA A 468 -8.35 6.19 -24.71
N ALA A 469 -8.69 7.24 -23.96
CA ALA A 469 -7.81 7.83 -22.96
C ALA A 469 -7.77 7.06 -21.63
N ASP A 470 -8.66 6.07 -21.43
CA ASP A 470 -8.66 5.25 -20.22
C ASP A 470 -7.32 4.50 -20.08
N CYS A 471 -6.75 4.51 -18.87
CA CYS A 471 -5.41 3.95 -18.65
C CYS A 471 -5.36 2.45 -18.96
N PHE A 472 -6.36 1.67 -18.53
CA PHE A 472 -6.39 0.23 -18.76
C PHE A 472 -6.56 -0.12 -20.24
N VAL A 473 -7.44 0.60 -20.94
CA VAL A 473 -7.68 0.36 -22.37
C VAL A 473 -6.48 0.79 -23.21
N SER A 474 -5.90 1.96 -22.93
CA SER A 474 -4.70 2.44 -23.65
C SER A 474 -3.50 1.52 -23.44
N THR A 475 -3.25 1.05 -22.22
CA THR A 475 -2.20 0.06 -21.92
C THR A 475 -2.45 -1.26 -22.64
N ALA A 476 -3.69 -1.76 -22.67
CA ALA A 476 -4.04 -3.00 -23.37
C ALA A 476 -3.91 -2.87 -24.90
N LEU A 477 -4.28 -1.72 -25.48
CA LEU A 477 -4.07 -1.44 -26.91
C LEU A 477 -2.59 -1.38 -27.25
N LEU A 478 -1.78 -0.73 -26.42
CA LEU A 478 -0.34 -0.64 -26.60
C LEU A 478 0.31 -2.02 -26.56
N ASP A 479 0.01 -2.82 -25.54
CA ASP A 479 0.50 -4.20 -25.41
C ASP A 479 0.06 -5.09 -26.59
N ASN A 480 -1.17 -4.90 -27.08
CA ASN A 480 -1.66 -5.63 -28.24
C ASN A 480 -0.90 -5.26 -29.52
N TYR A 481 -0.73 -3.96 -29.81
CA TYR A 481 0.01 -3.52 -30.99
C TYR A 481 1.50 -3.89 -30.92
N SER A 482 2.10 -3.82 -29.73
CA SER A 482 3.50 -4.19 -29.53
C SER A 482 3.74 -5.68 -29.80
N ARG A 483 2.90 -6.57 -29.26
CA ARG A 483 2.97 -8.02 -29.54
C ARG A 483 2.61 -8.39 -30.97
N SER A 484 1.71 -7.63 -31.60
CA SER A 484 1.32 -7.84 -33.00
C SER A 484 2.34 -7.31 -34.02
N GLY A 485 3.52 -6.83 -33.57
CA GLY A 485 4.58 -6.31 -34.43
C GLY A 485 4.27 -4.95 -35.09
N LYS A 486 3.27 -4.22 -34.56
CA LYS A 486 2.83 -2.90 -35.03
C LYS A 486 3.34 -1.81 -34.10
N LEU A 487 4.66 -1.69 -34.03
CA LEU A 487 5.31 -0.77 -33.10
C LEU A 487 5.07 0.69 -33.39
N ALA A 488 4.91 1.10 -34.65
CA ALA A 488 4.64 2.51 -34.97
C ALA A 488 3.29 2.97 -34.37
N GLU A 489 2.27 2.10 -34.44
CA GLU A 489 0.98 2.33 -33.80
C GLU A 489 1.09 2.34 -32.26
N ALA A 490 1.92 1.46 -31.68
CA ALA A 490 2.19 1.44 -30.24
C ALA A 490 2.95 2.69 -29.76
N GLU A 491 3.97 3.14 -30.50
CA GLU A 491 4.72 4.39 -30.26
C GLU A 491 3.77 5.60 -30.30
N CYS A 492 2.87 5.66 -31.29
CA CYS A 492 1.89 6.73 -31.39
C CYS A 492 0.94 6.78 -30.20
N LEU A 493 0.49 5.62 -29.69
CA LEU A 493 -0.33 5.57 -28.48
C LEU A 493 0.46 5.97 -27.23
N PHE A 494 1.74 5.59 -27.16
CA PHE A 494 2.63 5.93 -26.06
C PHE A 494 2.89 7.44 -25.97
N GLU A 495 3.19 8.09 -27.11
CA GLU A 495 3.49 9.53 -27.16
C GLU A 495 2.28 10.42 -26.84
N ASN A 496 1.06 9.94 -27.13
CA ASN A 496 -0.17 10.70 -26.92
C ASN A 496 -0.82 10.44 -25.54
N LYS A 497 -0.13 9.75 -24.62
CA LYS A 497 -0.65 9.40 -23.30
C LYS A 497 -0.30 10.47 -22.25
N GLU A 498 -1.30 10.96 -21.52
CA GLU A 498 -1.13 12.00 -20.49
C GLU A 498 -0.66 11.45 -19.13
N GLU A 499 -1.08 10.23 -18.78
CA GLU A 499 -0.72 9.55 -17.53
C GLU A 499 -0.11 8.17 -17.79
N PHE A 500 1.10 7.94 -17.27
CA PHE A 500 1.81 6.67 -17.41
C PHE A 500 1.73 5.84 -16.13
N ASP A 501 1.41 4.56 -16.28
CA ASP A 501 1.61 3.56 -15.23
C ASP A 501 2.81 2.66 -15.58
N LEU A 502 3.32 1.93 -14.58
CA LEU A 502 4.43 0.99 -14.77
C LEU A 502 4.11 -0.08 -15.83
N ALA A 503 2.83 -0.48 -15.95
CA ALA A 503 2.38 -1.44 -16.94
C ALA A 503 2.58 -0.92 -18.38
N THR A 504 2.34 0.37 -18.65
CA THR A 504 2.58 1.01 -19.95
C THR A 504 4.06 0.96 -20.33
N TRP A 505 4.95 1.34 -19.40
CA TRP A 505 6.40 1.29 -19.63
C TRP A 505 6.87 -0.13 -19.94
N ASN A 506 6.44 -1.10 -19.12
CA ASN A 506 6.80 -2.50 -19.28
C ASN A 506 6.29 -3.11 -20.60
N ALA A 507 5.07 -2.75 -21.02
CA ALA A 507 4.49 -3.17 -22.30
C ALA A 507 5.29 -2.60 -23.50
N MET A 508 5.68 -1.32 -23.44
CA MET A 508 6.46 -0.70 -24.51
C MET A 508 7.90 -1.22 -24.58
N MET A 509 8.56 -1.38 -23.43
CA MET A 509 9.90 -1.98 -23.35
C MET A 509 9.91 -3.42 -23.87
N SER A 510 8.94 -4.22 -23.47
CA SER A 510 8.78 -5.60 -23.98
C SER A 510 8.54 -5.61 -25.48
N GLY A 511 7.73 -4.68 -25.99
CA GLY A 511 7.50 -4.46 -27.41
C GLY A 511 8.80 -4.24 -28.20
N TYR A 512 9.65 -3.33 -27.73
CA TYR A 512 10.94 -3.05 -28.36
C TYR A 512 11.91 -4.23 -28.31
N ILE A 513 11.94 -4.98 -27.20
CA ILE A 513 12.77 -6.18 -27.10
C ILE A 513 12.30 -7.23 -28.11
N SER A 514 10.99 -7.46 -28.21
CA SER A 514 10.40 -8.41 -29.17
C SER A 514 10.61 -8.02 -30.64
N SER A 515 10.76 -6.73 -30.94
CA SER A 515 11.08 -6.24 -32.29
C SER A 515 12.59 -6.15 -32.56
N ASN A 516 13.43 -6.64 -31.65
CA ASN A 516 14.89 -6.56 -31.73
C ASN A 516 15.46 -5.11 -31.70
N ASP A 517 14.74 -4.15 -31.11
CA ASP A 517 15.19 -2.77 -30.87
C ASP A 517 15.44 -2.53 -29.35
N SER A 518 16.24 -3.40 -28.75
CA SER A 518 16.56 -3.36 -27.31
C SER A 518 17.25 -2.06 -26.89
N HIS A 519 17.84 -1.30 -27.84
CA HIS A 519 18.38 0.02 -27.55
C HIS A 519 17.30 1.03 -27.16
N LYS A 520 16.14 1.04 -27.84
CA LYS A 520 15.01 1.88 -27.44
C LYS A 520 14.43 1.46 -26.09
N ALA A 521 14.40 0.16 -25.78
CA ALA A 521 13.99 -0.33 -24.46
C ALA A 521 14.88 0.23 -23.33
N LEU A 522 16.21 0.23 -23.51
CA LEU A 522 17.13 0.83 -22.53
C LEU A 522 17.03 2.37 -22.42
N LYS A 523 16.67 3.05 -23.52
CA LYS A 523 16.36 4.48 -23.46
C LYS A 523 15.09 4.75 -22.65
N LEU A 524 14.05 3.92 -22.80
CA LEU A 524 12.81 4.06 -22.03
C LEU A 524 13.02 3.90 -20.52
N ILE A 525 13.80 2.92 -20.05
CA ILE A 525 14.08 2.82 -18.61
C ILE A 525 14.85 4.03 -18.08
N THR A 526 15.74 4.60 -18.90
CA THR A 526 16.45 5.84 -18.53
C THR A 526 15.47 7.00 -18.40
N LEU A 527 14.54 7.15 -19.34
CA LEU A 527 13.48 8.17 -19.30
C LEU A 527 12.55 8.00 -18.09
N MET A 528 12.13 6.78 -17.81
CA MET A 528 11.30 6.43 -16.65
C MET A 528 12.01 6.76 -15.33
N HIS A 529 13.32 6.50 -15.24
CA HIS A 529 14.10 6.90 -14.06
C HIS A 529 14.25 8.41 -13.94
N MET A 530 14.45 9.12 -15.06
CA MET A 530 14.55 10.59 -15.09
C MET A 530 13.22 11.28 -14.73
N SER A 531 12.07 10.65 -14.98
CA SER A 531 10.76 11.16 -14.57
C SER A 531 10.46 10.96 -13.08
N GLY A 532 11.36 10.32 -12.32
CA GLY A 532 11.21 10.08 -10.88
C GLY A 532 10.34 8.87 -10.52
N GLU A 533 9.97 8.06 -11.51
CA GLU A 533 9.21 6.83 -11.30
C GLU A 533 10.10 5.71 -10.74
N ARG A 534 9.57 4.91 -9.82
CA ARG A 534 10.30 3.78 -9.23
C ARG A 534 10.08 2.53 -10.06
N SER A 535 11.17 1.92 -10.53
CA SER A 535 11.14 0.62 -11.18
C SER A 535 10.62 -0.48 -10.25
N ASP A 536 9.75 -1.34 -10.76
CA ASP A 536 9.39 -2.59 -10.09
C ASP A 536 10.27 -3.76 -10.56
N GLU A 537 10.06 -4.91 -9.94
CA GLU A 537 10.70 -6.19 -10.28
C GLU A 537 10.63 -6.50 -11.79
N LYS A 538 9.45 -6.33 -12.39
CA LYS A 538 9.21 -6.61 -13.82
C LYS A 538 9.94 -5.63 -14.73
N THR A 539 9.98 -4.34 -14.36
CA THR A 539 10.73 -3.31 -15.08
C THR A 539 12.21 -3.66 -15.12
N LEU A 540 12.78 -4.04 -13.97
CA LEU A 540 14.20 -4.39 -13.87
C LEU A 540 14.52 -5.66 -14.66
N ALA A 541 13.71 -6.72 -14.53
CA ALA A 541 13.87 -7.94 -15.32
C ALA A 541 13.79 -7.67 -16.84
N THR A 542 12.87 -6.81 -17.28
CA THR A 542 12.73 -6.42 -18.69
C THR A 542 13.96 -5.67 -19.19
N ALA A 543 14.52 -4.77 -18.39
CA ALA A 543 15.71 -4.02 -18.76
C ALA A 543 16.99 -4.87 -18.76
N VAL A 544 17.12 -5.80 -17.83
CA VAL A 544 18.19 -6.81 -17.82
C VAL A 544 18.10 -7.68 -19.08
N LYS A 545 16.90 -8.12 -19.47
CA LYS A 545 16.68 -8.85 -20.72
C LYS A 545 17.11 -8.04 -21.95
N ALA A 546 16.80 -6.73 -21.99
CA ALA A 546 17.25 -5.85 -23.06
C ALA A 546 18.78 -5.76 -23.15
N CYS A 547 19.49 -5.70 -22.00
CA CYS A 547 20.96 -5.75 -21.97
C CYS A 547 21.50 -7.07 -22.50
N GLY A 548 20.88 -8.21 -22.13
CA GLY A 548 21.26 -9.53 -22.63
C GLY A 548 21.10 -9.63 -24.16
N CYS A 549 20.01 -9.10 -24.72
CA CYS A 549 19.78 -9.07 -26.17
C CYS A 549 20.80 -8.19 -26.93
N LEU A 550 21.38 -7.18 -26.29
CA LEU A 550 22.41 -6.31 -26.89
C LEU A 550 23.84 -6.81 -26.63
N SER A 551 24.01 -7.88 -25.83
CA SER A 551 25.29 -8.26 -25.24
C SER A 551 25.99 -7.06 -24.55
N GLY A 552 25.20 -6.15 -23.96
CA GLY A 552 25.65 -4.90 -23.37
C GLY A 552 26.09 -5.06 -21.91
N LEU A 553 27.27 -5.66 -21.69
CA LEU A 553 27.75 -6.03 -20.36
C LEU A 553 27.82 -4.84 -19.38
N GLU A 554 28.31 -3.69 -19.82
CA GLU A 554 28.44 -2.49 -18.97
C GLU A 554 27.08 -1.96 -18.52
N GLN A 555 26.11 -1.90 -19.43
CA GLN A 555 24.74 -1.52 -19.11
C GLN A 555 24.09 -2.56 -18.18
N GLY A 556 24.33 -3.85 -18.43
CA GLY A 556 23.89 -4.95 -17.57
C GLY A 556 24.41 -4.81 -16.14
N LYS A 557 25.71 -4.51 -15.96
CA LYS A 557 26.33 -4.25 -14.65
C LYS A 557 25.73 -3.04 -13.93
N GLN A 558 25.40 -1.98 -14.65
CA GLN A 558 24.72 -0.81 -14.08
C GLN A 558 23.32 -1.16 -13.57
N ILE A 559 22.54 -1.92 -14.34
CA ILE A 559 21.20 -2.36 -13.93
C ILE A 559 21.28 -3.34 -12.76
N HIS A 560 22.21 -4.30 -12.79
CA HIS A 560 22.42 -5.22 -11.67
C HIS A 560 22.76 -4.48 -10.37
N ALA A 561 23.66 -3.48 -10.43
CA ALA A 561 23.95 -2.64 -9.27
C ALA A 561 22.72 -1.85 -8.79
N HIS A 562 21.81 -1.48 -9.70
CA HIS A 562 20.55 -0.83 -9.34
C HIS A 562 19.56 -1.81 -8.68
N VAL A 563 19.46 -3.06 -9.15
CA VAL A 563 18.66 -4.13 -8.53
C VAL A 563 19.04 -4.33 -7.07
N ILE A 564 20.36 -4.45 -6.79
CA ILE A 564 20.87 -4.60 -5.42
C ILE A 564 20.51 -3.38 -4.55
N LYS A 565 20.69 -2.16 -5.08
CA LYS A 565 20.36 -0.93 -4.34
C LYS A 565 18.87 -0.77 -4.05
N SER A 566 18.02 -1.34 -4.90
CA SER A 566 16.57 -1.29 -4.77
C SER A 566 16.02 -2.42 -3.90
N GLY A 567 16.86 -3.39 -3.50
CA GLY A 567 16.46 -4.52 -2.64
C GLY A 567 15.72 -5.64 -3.38
N PHE A 568 15.87 -5.73 -4.71
CA PHE A 568 15.24 -6.78 -5.55
C PHE A 568 16.22 -7.92 -5.88
N ASP A 569 17.38 -8.00 -5.22
CA ASP A 569 18.41 -9.03 -5.44
C ASP A 569 18.01 -10.42 -4.93
N SER A 570 17.08 -10.47 -3.97
CA SER A 570 16.50 -11.74 -3.47
C SER A 570 15.36 -12.28 -4.34
N ASP A 571 14.88 -11.51 -5.32
CA ASP A 571 13.80 -11.92 -6.19
C ASP A 571 14.30 -12.92 -7.25
N LEU A 572 13.70 -14.12 -7.29
CA LEU A 572 14.12 -15.20 -8.18
C LEU A 572 13.94 -14.83 -9.66
N TYR A 573 12.88 -14.11 -10.03
CA TYR A 573 12.61 -13.74 -11.41
C TYR A 573 13.64 -12.73 -11.92
N VAL A 574 14.00 -11.73 -11.11
CA VAL A 574 15.04 -10.75 -11.44
C VAL A 574 16.42 -11.40 -11.48
N SER A 575 16.76 -12.22 -10.49
CA SER A 575 18.06 -12.90 -10.39
C SER A 575 18.29 -13.90 -11.52
N SER A 576 17.27 -14.67 -11.92
CA SER A 576 17.32 -15.52 -13.11
C SER A 576 17.50 -14.71 -14.40
N GLY A 577 16.88 -13.52 -14.50
CA GLY A 577 17.11 -12.60 -15.61
C GLY A 577 18.55 -12.07 -15.66
N ILE A 578 19.13 -11.69 -14.51
CA ILE A 578 20.52 -11.22 -14.41
C ILE A 578 21.49 -12.32 -14.81
N LEU A 579 21.23 -13.55 -14.40
CA LEU A 579 22.00 -14.73 -14.80
C LEU A 579 22.00 -14.90 -16.33
N ASP A 580 20.82 -14.90 -16.97
CA ASP A 580 20.68 -14.99 -18.44
C ASP A 580 21.44 -13.87 -19.15
N MET A 581 21.38 -12.64 -18.62
CA MET A 581 22.11 -11.49 -19.17
C MET A 581 23.63 -11.71 -19.13
N TYR A 582 24.19 -12.11 -17.99
CA TYR A 582 25.64 -12.36 -17.89
C TYR A 582 26.10 -13.50 -18.79
N VAL A 583 25.31 -14.58 -18.87
CA VAL A 583 25.56 -15.70 -19.77
C VAL A 583 25.61 -15.22 -21.23
N LYS A 584 24.61 -14.46 -21.69
CA LYS A 584 24.55 -13.91 -23.06
C LYS A 584 25.63 -12.86 -23.35
N CYS A 585 26.12 -12.17 -22.32
CA CYS A 585 27.26 -11.25 -22.45
C CYS A 585 28.61 -11.98 -22.40
N GLY A 586 28.65 -13.29 -22.14
CA GLY A 586 29.87 -14.11 -22.05
C GLY A 586 30.67 -13.93 -20.75
N ASP A 587 30.16 -13.18 -19.76
CA ASP A 587 30.84 -13.00 -18.48
C ASP A 587 30.45 -14.11 -17.49
N MET A 588 30.98 -15.31 -17.75
CA MET A 588 30.68 -16.50 -16.96
C MET A 588 31.12 -16.40 -15.50
N LYS A 589 32.07 -15.52 -15.17
CA LYS A 589 32.52 -15.33 -13.79
C LYS A 589 31.43 -14.71 -12.93
N ASP A 590 30.87 -13.60 -13.40
CA ASP A 590 29.78 -12.92 -12.70
C ASP A 590 28.48 -13.76 -12.77
N ALA A 591 28.23 -14.47 -13.87
CA ALA A 591 27.11 -15.43 -13.97
C ALA A 591 27.16 -16.51 -12.86
N HIS A 592 28.33 -17.08 -12.60
CA HIS A 592 28.52 -18.07 -11.53
C HIS A 592 28.28 -17.48 -10.14
N LEU A 593 28.65 -16.22 -9.90
CA LEU A 593 28.41 -15.56 -8.61
C LEU A 593 26.91 -15.41 -8.37
N VAL A 594 26.19 -14.84 -9.36
CA VAL A 594 24.73 -14.67 -9.29
C VAL A 594 24.04 -16.01 -9.08
N PHE A 595 24.44 -17.06 -9.82
CA PHE A 595 23.86 -18.40 -9.66
C PHE A 595 24.04 -18.98 -8.26
N ASN A 596 25.17 -18.72 -7.60
CA ASN A 596 25.43 -19.23 -6.25
C ASN A 596 24.74 -18.40 -5.16
N ASP A 597 24.39 -17.14 -5.44
CA ASP A 597 23.62 -16.29 -4.52
C ASP A 597 22.12 -16.62 -4.52
N ILE A 598 21.62 -17.30 -5.56
CA ILE A 598 20.24 -17.81 -5.61
C ILE A 598 20.09 -18.98 -4.62
N SER A 599 19.28 -18.77 -3.56
CA SER A 599 19.11 -19.76 -2.48
C SER A 599 18.38 -21.03 -2.93
N GLU A 600 17.36 -20.88 -3.77
CA GLU A 600 16.56 -21.97 -4.33
C GLU A 600 16.38 -21.78 -5.85
N PRO A 601 17.35 -22.18 -6.68
CA PRO A 601 17.25 -22.01 -8.12
C PRO A 601 16.19 -22.94 -8.71
N ASP A 602 15.30 -22.38 -9.54
CA ASP A 602 14.30 -23.11 -10.31
C ASP A 602 14.93 -23.83 -11.51
N ASP A 603 14.13 -24.68 -12.16
CA ASP A 603 14.51 -25.42 -13.37
C ASP A 603 15.06 -24.49 -14.47
N VAL A 604 14.49 -23.29 -14.62
CA VAL A 604 14.95 -22.27 -15.57
C VAL A 604 16.36 -21.78 -15.23
N ALA A 605 16.64 -21.40 -13.98
CA ALA A 605 17.96 -20.92 -13.56
C ALA A 605 19.05 -21.99 -13.77
N TRP A 606 18.76 -23.25 -13.43
CA TRP A 606 19.67 -24.38 -13.69
C TRP A 606 19.95 -24.53 -15.19
N THR A 607 18.88 -24.53 -16.01
CA THR A 607 18.98 -24.71 -17.46
C THR A 607 19.77 -23.59 -18.12
N THR A 608 19.51 -22.33 -17.75
CA THR A 608 20.27 -21.15 -18.22
C THR A 608 21.75 -21.27 -17.92
N MET A 609 22.11 -21.67 -16.69
CA MET A 609 23.51 -21.82 -16.30
C MET A 609 24.22 -22.96 -17.05
N ILE A 610 23.54 -24.10 -17.23
CA ILE A 610 24.06 -25.23 -18.01
C ILE A 610 24.26 -24.82 -19.48
N CYS A 611 23.25 -24.15 -20.08
CA CYS A 611 23.32 -23.63 -21.44
C CYS A 611 24.51 -22.69 -21.61
N GLY A 612 24.66 -21.73 -20.68
CA GLY A 612 25.75 -20.76 -20.70
C GLY A 612 27.14 -21.39 -20.59
N CYS A 613 27.29 -22.45 -19.80
CA CYS A 613 28.55 -23.21 -19.76
C CYS A 613 28.85 -23.87 -21.11
N VAL A 614 27.85 -24.49 -21.76
CA VAL A 614 28.04 -25.16 -23.06
C VAL A 614 28.34 -24.15 -24.18
N GLU A 615 27.63 -23.03 -24.22
CA GLU A 615 27.83 -21.99 -25.24
C GLU A 615 29.19 -21.29 -25.12
N ASN A 616 29.72 -21.17 -23.90
CA ASN A 616 31.04 -20.61 -23.64
C ASN A 616 32.19 -21.66 -23.65
N GLY A 617 31.91 -22.91 -24.04
CA GLY A 617 32.91 -23.97 -24.19
C GLY A 617 33.47 -24.54 -22.87
N ASP A 618 32.65 -24.55 -21.82
CA ASP A 618 32.96 -25.10 -20.49
C ASP A 618 32.11 -26.33 -20.19
N GLU A 619 32.23 -27.36 -21.04
CA GLU A 619 31.35 -28.53 -21.04
C GLU A 619 31.47 -29.38 -19.77
N GLU A 620 32.68 -29.46 -19.17
CA GLU A 620 32.89 -30.17 -17.91
C GLU A 620 32.09 -29.55 -16.76
N ARG A 621 32.03 -28.21 -16.68
CA ARG A 621 31.22 -27.52 -15.68
C ARG A 621 29.74 -27.65 -15.95
N ALA A 622 29.30 -27.64 -17.21
CA ALA A 622 27.89 -27.87 -17.55
C ALA A 622 27.38 -29.20 -16.96
N LEU A 623 28.16 -30.28 -17.10
CA LEU A 623 27.84 -31.59 -16.53
C LEU A 623 27.88 -31.61 -14.98
N SER A 624 28.81 -30.86 -14.38
CA SER A 624 28.89 -30.70 -12.92
C SER A 624 27.67 -29.96 -12.35
N ILE A 625 27.22 -28.90 -13.03
CA ILE A 625 26.02 -28.12 -12.64
C ILE A 625 24.76 -28.98 -12.80
N TYR A 626 24.65 -29.75 -13.87
CA TYR A 626 23.57 -30.74 -14.01
C TYR A 626 23.54 -31.77 -12.88
N HIS A 627 24.71 -32.26 -12.45
CA HIS A 627 24.78 -33.17 -11.31
C HIS A 627 24.25 -32.52 -10.02
N ARG A 628 24.59 -31.25 -9.79
CA ARG A 628 24.07 -30.46 -8.66
C ARG A 628 22.55 -30.28 -8.73
N MET A 629 22.00 -29.96 -9.91
CA MET A 629 20.55 -29.84 -10.15
C MET A 629 19.80 -31.09 -9.66
N ARG A 630 20.28 -32.28 -10.03
CA ARG A 630 19.68 -33.56 -9.63
C ARG A 630 19.78 -33.82 -8.12
N LEU A 631 20.90 -33.47 -7.50
CA LEU A 631 21.09 -33.62 -6.06
C LEU A 631 20.16 -32.70 -5.27
N SER A 632 19.83 -31.53 -5.81
CA SER A 632 18.85 -30.60 -5.24
C SER A 632 17.39 -31.03 -5.44
N GLY A 633 17.13 -32.14 -6.14
CA GLY A 633 15.77 -32.66 -6.36
C GLY A 633 14.98 -31.94 -7.45
N VAL A 634 15.60 -31.00 -8.18
CA VAL A 634 14.97 -30.30 -9.30
C VAL A 634 15.02 -31.18 -10.55
N GLN A 635 13.87 -31.33 -11.22
CA GLN A 635 13.77 -32.14 -12.43
C GLN A 635 14.23 -31.33 -13.65
N PRO A 636 15.05 -31.91 -14.54
CA PRO A 636 15.41 -31.29 -15.82
C PRO A 636 14.18 -31.04 -16.69
N ASP A 637 14.14 -29.89 -17.35
CA ASP A 637 13.09 -29.57 -18.31
C ASP A 637 13.38 -30.17 -19.70
N GLU A 638 12.43 -30.02 -20.63
CA GLU A 638 12.56 -30.50 -22.01
C GLU A 638 13.74 -29.86 -22.78
N TYR A 639 14.21 -28.68 -22.35
CA TYR A 639 15.30 -27.93 -22.97
C TYR A 639 16.68 -28.36 -22.45
N THR A 640 16.75 -28.90 -21.23
CA THR A 640 17.99 -29.31 -20.57
C THR A 640 18.67 -30.49 -21.29
N PHE A 641 17.91 -31.50 -21.69
CA PHE A 641 18.47 -32.73 -22.28
C PHE A 641 19.22 -32.49 -23.60
N PRO A 642 18.67 -31.76 -24.59
CA PRO A 642 19.41 -31.40 -25.81
C PRO A 642 20.73 -30.68 -25.53
N ILE A 643 20.77 -29.77 -24.55
CA ILE A 643 21.97 -29.01 -24.17
C ILE A 643 23.05 -29.96 -23.63
N LEU A 644 22.67 -30.93 -22.79
CA LEU A 644 23.62 -31.89 -22.23
C LEU A 644 24.17 -32.88 -23.26
N VAL A 645 23.36 -33.26 -24.25
CA VAL A 645 23.83 -34.06 -25.39
C VAL A 645 24.87 -33.28 -26.19
N LYS A 646 24.62 -31.99 -26.45
CA LYS A 646 25.60 -31.09 -27.08
C LYS A 646 26.90 -31.02 -26.26
N ALA A 647 26.81 -30.77 -24.95
CA ALA A 647 27.97 -30.75 -24.04
C ALA A 647 28.81 -32.03 -24.13
N SER A 648 28.14 -33.19 -24.07
CA SER A 648 28.78 -34.51 -24.10
C SER A 648 29.47 -34.76 -25.44
N SER A 649 28.84 -34.38 -26.55
CA SER A 649 29.43 -34.51 -27.89
C SER A 649 30.69 -33.65 -28.05
N CYS A 650 30.65 -32.39 -27.60
CA CYS A 650 31.79 -31.47 -27.64
C CYS A 650 32.95 -31.99 -26.77
N LEU A 651 32.65 -32.50 -25.57
CA LEU A 651 33.66 -33.08 -24.69
C LEU A 651 34.35 -34.30 -25.31
N THR A 652 33.58 -35.20 -25.94
CA THR A 652 34.16 -36.37 -26.64
C THR A 652 35.01 -35.98 -27.85
N ALA A 653 34.62 -34.93 -28.58
CA ALA A 653 35.40 -34.41 -29.69
C ALA A 653 36.72 -33.75 -29.22
N LEU A 654 36.68 -33.03 -28.09
CA LEU A 654 37.85 -32.45 -27.41
C LEU A 654 38.84 -33.53 -26.95
N GLU A 655 38.35 -34.64 -26.38
CA GLU A 655 39.20 -35.77 -25.96
C GLU A 655 39.80 -36.51 -27.16
N GLN A 656 39.05 -36.69 -28.25
CA GLN A 656 39.57 -37.30 -29.49
C GLN A 656 40.61 -36.42 -30.18
N GLY A 657 40.43 -35.10 -30.17
CA GLY A 657 41.42 -34.14 -30.67
C GLY A 657 42.70 -34.05 -29.83
N ARG A 658 42.64 -34.48 -28.55
CA ARG A 658 43.77 -34.44 -27.61
C ARG A 658 44.67 -35.68 -27.61
N GLN A 659 44.38 -36.72 -28.42
CA GLN A 659 45.12 -38.00 -28.52
C GLN A 659 46.26 -38.21 -27.49
N ILE A 660 45.90 -38.52 -26.25
CA ILE A 660 46.76 -39.22 -25.28
C ILE A 660 45.88 -40.29 -24.61
N PRO A 661 46.29 -41.57 -24.58
CA PRO A 661 45.51 -42.62 -23.97
C PRO A 661 45.66 -42.57 -22.44
N CYS A 662 44.71 -41.94 -21.75
CA CYS A 662 44.61 -42.07 -20.30
C CYS A 662 43.16 -42.36 -19.88
N LYS A 663 42.89 -43.67 -19.71
CA LYS A 663 41.83 -44.31 -18.91
C LYS A 663 40.42 -43.68 -18.96
N SER A 664 39.63 -44.28 -19.84
CA SER A 664 38.19 -44.16 -20.06
C SER A 664 37.30 -44.73 -18.93
N ASP A 665 37.40 -44.20 -17.70
CA ASP A 665 36.46 -44.53 -16.61
C ASP A 665 35.47 -43.39 -16.28
N LYS A 666 35.76 -42.13 -16.63
CA LYS A 666 34.86 -40.99 -16.37
C LYS A 666 33.64 -40.92 -17.30
N ILE A 667 33.77 -41.35 -18.56
CA ILE A 667 32.68 -41.31 -19.55
C ILE A 667 31.60 -42.37 -19.25
N ARG A 668 31.99 -43.55 -18.75
CA ARG A 668 31.04 -44.63 -18.40
C ARG A 668 30.14 -44.28 -17.21
N LEU A 669 30.58 -43.38 -16.33
CA LEU A 669 29.78 -42.86 -15.21
C LEU A 669 28.81 -41.76 -15.66
N CYS A 670 29.14 -40.96 -16.68
CA CYS A 670 28.27 -39.91 -17.22
C CYS A 670 27.15 -40.43 -18.13
N PHE A 671 27.34 -41.56 -18.83
CA PHE A 671 26.31 -42.17 -19.68
C PHE A 671 25.30 -43.06 -18.95
N ARG A 672 25.60 -43.54 -17.72
CA ARG A 672 24.69 -44.43 -16.98
C ARG A 672 23.35 -43.80 -16.58
N PRO A 673 23.23 -42.50 -16.30
CA PRO A 673 21.92 -41.86 -16.05
C PRO A 673 21.07 -41.70 -17.31
N PHE A 674 21.68 -41.46 -18.48
CA PHE A 674 20.94 -41.18 -19.73
C PHE A 674 20.11 -42.36 -20.24
N CYS A 675 20.51 -43.60 -19.96
CA CYS A 675 19.78 -44.78 -20.43
C CYS A 675 18.57 -45.16 -19.57
N TRP A 676 18.41 -44.60 -18.35
CA TRP A 676 17.28 -44.95 -17.48
C TRP A 676 16.06 -44.04 -17.69
N ASP A 677 16.26 -42.79 -18.13
CA ASP A 677 15.16 -41.82 -18.31
C ASP A 677 14.50 -41.90 -19.70
N PHE A 678 15.08 -42.64 -20.66
CA PHE A 678 14.49 -42.92 -21.98
C PHE A 678 13.57 -44.16 -22.02
N ALA A 679 13.29 -44.76 -20.85
CA ALA A 679 12.49 -45.97 -20.73
C ALA A 679 11.33 -45.78 -19.75
N TYR A 680 10.46 -44.78 -19.98
CA TYR A 680 9.07 -44.77 -19.50
C TYR A 680 8.18 -43.93 -20.42
#